data_AF-A0A497KM35-F1
#
_entry.id   AF-A0A497KM35-F1
#
_cell.length_a   1.000
_cell.length_b   1.000
_cell.length_c   1.000
_cell.angle_alpha   90.00
_cell.angle_beta   90.00
_cell.angle_gamma   90.00
#
_symmetry.space_group_name_H-M   'P 1'
#
loop_
_entity.id
_entity.type
_entity.pdbx_description
1 polymer ?
#
loop_
_entity_poly.entity_id
_entity_poly.type
_entity_poly.pdbx_seq_one_letter_code
_entity_poly.pdbx_strand_id
1 'polypeptide(L)'
;MPEVKTVEKDNKTQPQSTWQDLIKNAQQDGIISQTASQRETHTTPTGQVWYVDARNTGGGDGSYENPFPHIQQGINAAAAGDTVRVAEGLYEENIRLKAGVAVIGAGAKLCEIISKDAQPVVTCADSSLIKGFTLHQTLDNPYGAAVYIPNVSAIVSENIIISLGGDYLGPGIWCTAGHTTISSSVISKNIIMDADCGIIYNGNYSEGSSVMISNNLIYKVKHGINVERGDTIRIINNTIHSDRGRYGKGIFGHDNKVIDIIGNIIVNQRSEGGVGISFWGEIFTGVYNVSYNDVWVTGEAFIGFQPGEGNINVDPLFRNVDRGDFRLTDDSPCKDAGPPNSLYNDLDGSRNDMGAYGGPDPLTLAPEHPRVWLSMPPVSGYPGDTVYVPIRIDNGAGLLKASFDIAWDPQLLTLIGTTPGELTLGFTVDCDSLSPGTAQVTLQGTAEVPEGEGSIATVLYRVRSDASAGEACPLEIGNVELRDGLGIPIKIKGITEGVFMVKEKILSDYYIFVDQSYSGEELGTWDKPFNTISEAMGAASSGDTILVAAGIYSEKIRMKDGVTLRGNGPLVTKIELEAEELGGLGEAAVIFEDIPSAEISGFEIHLKGEGPMPVAIRCMRSNASIRNNRIVLSAEGLSGGISCEDSSMATIENNVIVGETPASLAIGGFS
;
A
#
# COMPACT_ATOMS: atom_id res chain seq x y z
N MET A 1 24.96 81.69 -26.94
CA MET A 1 25.47 80.35 -27.25
C MET A 1 26.96 80.33 -26.99
N PRO A 2 27.41 79.66 -25.91
CA PRO A 2 28.74 79.09 -25.90
C PRO A 2 28.74 77.59 -25.53
N GLU A 3 29.44 76.83 -26.37
CA GLU A 3 30.21 75.61 -26.17
C GLU A 3 29.85 74.66 -25.01
N VAL A 4 29.23 73.54 -25.38
CA VAL A 4 29.19 72.31 -24.58
C VAL A 4 30.55 71.62 -24.67
N LYS A 5 31.29 71.58 -23.56
CA LYS A 5 32.44 70.69 -23.40
C LYS A 5 31.93 69.25 -23.25
N THR A 6 32.31 68.40 -24.19
CA THR A 6 32.23 66.94 -24.09
C THR A 6 33.09 66.46 -22.93
N VAL A 7 32.47 65.82 -21.94
CA VAL A 7 33.16 64.98 -20.97
C VAL A 7 33.19 63.57 -21.56
N GLU A 8 34.36 63.14 -22.02
CA GLU A 8 34.66 61.73 -22.27
C GLU A 8 34.43 60.97 -20.95
N LYS A 9 33.42 60.09 -20.93
CA LYS A 9 33.33 59.05 -19.91
C LYS A 9 34.39 58.02 -20.24
N ASP A 10 35.43 57.96 -19.41
CA ASP A 10 36.38 56.85 -19.34
C ASP A 10 35.60 55.52 -19.30
N ASN A 11 35.61 54.79 -20.41
CA ASN A 11 35.25 53.38 -20.48
C ASN A 11 36.38 52.57 -19.83
N LYS A 12 36.46 52.62 -18.51
CA LYS A 12 37.15 51.57 -17.75
C LYS A 12 36.12 50.47 -17.48
N THR A 13 36.17 49.43 -18.29
CA THR A 13 35.60 48.11 -17.99
C THR A 13 35.99 47.75 -16.55
N GLN A 14 35.01 47.81 -15.65
CA GLN A 14 35.16 47.16 -14.35
C GLN A 14 35.32 45.66 -14.61
N PRO A 15 36.27 44.99 -13.94
CA PRO A 15 36.45 43.56 -14.14
C PRO A 15 35.16 42.85 -13.74
N GLN A 16 34.61 42.03 -14.63
CA GLN A 16 33.56 41.05 -14.29
C GLN A 16 34.09 40.23 -13.12
N SER A 17 33.43 40.32 -11.97
CA SER A 17 33.73 39.45 -10.83
C SER A 17 33.56 38.00 -11.27
N THR A 18 34.60 37.20 -11.08
CA THR A 18 34.56 35.79 -11.42
C THR A 18 33.66 35.05 -10.42
N TRP A 19 33.07 33.92 -10.80
CA TRP A 19 32.23 33.09 -9.92
C TRP A 19 32.92 32.75 -8.57
N GLN A 20 34.25 32.69 -8.56
CA GLN A 20 35.05 32.47 -7.35
C GLN A 20 35.06 33.67 -6.39
N ASP A 21 34.91 34.90 -6.90
CA ASP A 21 34.83 36.12 -6.10
C ASP A 21 33.46 36.28 -5.43
N LEU A 22 32.40 35.79 -6.07
CA LEU A 22 31.04 35.77 -5.51
C LEU A 22 30.90 34.74 -4.38
N ILE A 23 31.54 33.57 -4.51
CA ILE A 23 31.59 32.55 -3.45
C ILE A 23 32.40 33.05 -2.25
N LYS A 24 33.51 33.76 -2.49
CA LYS A 24 34.29 34.38 -1.42
C LYS A 24 33.51 35.45 -0.67
N ASN A 25 32.78 36.33 -1.37
CA ASN A 25 31.98 37.36 -0.72
C ASN A 25 30.79 36.78 0.04
N ALA A 26 30.16 35.72 -0.48
CA ALA A 26 29.08 35.02 0.22
C ALA A 26 29.56 34.27 1.49
N GLN A 27 30.83 33.85 1.53
CA GLN A 27 31.49 33.34 2.75
C GLN A 27 31.90 34.46 3.72
N GLN A 28 32.24 35.65 3.22
CA GLN A 28 32.77 36.77 4.01
C GLN A 28 31.67 37.60 4.69
N ASP A 29 30.46 37.64 4.10
CA ASP A 29 29.28 38.33 4.66
C ASP A 29 28.43 37.45 5.60
N GLY A 30 28.84 36.21 5.87
CA GLY A 30 28.10 35.31 6.77
C GLY A 30 26.72 34.87 6.26
N ILE A 31 26.43 35.06 4.96
CA ILE A 31 25.16 34.72 4.30
C ILE A 31 25.11 33.24 3.88
N ILE A 32 26.27 32.57 3.82
CA ILE A 32 26.40 31.12 3.87
C ILE A 32 26.90 30.72 5.26
N SER A 33 26.21 31.13 6.33
CA SER A 33 26.50 30.52 7.63
C SER A 33 26.15 29.04 7.53
N GLN A 34 27.16 28.19 7.74
CA GLN A 34 26.97 26.91 8.40
C GLN A 34 25.85 27.06 9.44
N THR A 35 24.87 26.16 9.42
CA THR A 35 23.77 26.01 10.40
C THR A 35 22.46 26.79 10.20
N ALA A 36 21.74 26.51 9.12
CA ALA A 36 20.27 26.45 9.23
C ALA A 36 19.82 25.10 9.84
N SER A 37 20.54 24.00 9.55
CA SER A 37 20.26 22.67 10.12
C SER A 37 20.72 22.48 11.57
N GLN A 38 21.67 23.27 12.10
CA GLN A 38 22.00 23.27 13.54
C GLN A 38 21.37 24.41 14.34
N ARG A 39 20.30 25.04 13.82
CA ARG A 39 19.33 25.71 14.72
C ARG A 39 18.40 24.71 15.40
N GLU A 40 18.52 23.42 15.13
CA GLU A 40 18.31 22.41 16.16
C GLU A 40 19.47 22.49 17.16
N THR A 41 19.47 23.53 17.99
CA THR A 41 20.10 23.32 19.29
C THR A 41 19.35 22.15 19.90
N HIS A 42 20.07 21.08 20.22
CA HIS A 42 19.71 20.09 21.24
C HIS A 42 19.60 20.79 22.62
N THR A 43 18.89 21.92 22.67
CA THR A 43 18.42 22.55 23.89
C THR A 43 17.21 21.76 24.29
N THR A 44 17.33 21.04 25.40
CA THR A 44 16.19 20.72 26.26
C THR A 44 15.27 21.95 26.26
N PRO A 45 13.97 21.82 25.92
CA PRO A 45 13.06 22.95 25.95
C PRO A 45 13.19 23.64 27.31
N THR A 46 13.63 24.90 27.33
CA THR A 46 13.71 25.66 28.58
C THR A 46 12.32 26.08 29.07
N GLY A 47 11.32 26.01 28.19
CA GLY A 47 9.92 26.26 28.49
C GLY A 47 9.19 25.02 29.04
N GLN A 48 7.98 25.25 29.53
CA GLN A 48 7.11 24.23 30.09
C GLN A 48 6.63 23.27 29.00
N VAL A 49 6.41 22.00 29.38
CA VAL A 49 5.77 21.00 28.51
C VAL A 49 4.32 20.85 28.92
N TRP A 50 3.42 21.05 27.96
CA TRP A 50 1.98 20.83 28.08
C TRP A 50 1.60 19.54 27.34
N TYR A 51 0.83 18.68 27.97
CA TYR A 51 0.43 17.38 27.40
C TYR A 51 -1.02 17.42 26.92
N VAL A 52 -1.27 16.79 25.77
CA VAL A 52 -2.59 16.68 25.14
C VAL A 52 -2.86 15.21 24.79
N ASP A 53 -4.03 14.70 25.12
CA ASP A 53 -4.47 13.31 24.84
C ASP A 53 -5.97 13.27 24.57
N ALA A 54 -6.37 12.88 23.35
CA ALA A 54 -7.77 12.82 22.92
C ALA A 54 -8.63 11.84 23.74
N ARG A 55 -8.00 10.89 24.47
CA ARG A 55 -8.69 9.94 25.34
C ARG A 55 -9.13 10.56 26.66
N ASN A 56 -8.56 11.70 27.06
CA ASN A 56 -9.03 12.40 28.23
C ASN A 56 -10.39 13.03 27.92
N THR A 57 -11.40 12.80 28.74
CA THR A 57 -12.74 13.36 28.57
C THR A 57 -13.08 14.41 29.63
N GLY A 58 -12.22 14.60 30.63
CA GLY A 58 -12.34 15.66 31.64
C GLY A 58 -11.45 16.84 31.26
N GLY A 59 -11.90 18.07 31.50
CA GLY A 59 -11.06 19.26 31.32
C GLY A 59 -9.72 19.09 32.05
N GLY A 60 -8.65 18.86 31.30
CA GLY A 60 -7.31 18.63 31.82
C GLY A 60 -6.66 19.91 32.34
N ASP A 61 -5.59 19.76 33.11
CA ASP A 61 -4.71 20.88 33.50
C ASP A 61 -3.44 20.95 32.63
N GLY A 62 -3.27 20.02 31.70
CA GLY A 62 -2.15 19.95 30.76
C GLY A 62 -0.87 19.35 31.35
N SER A 63 -0.93 18.81 32.57
CA SER A 63 0.13 17.96 33.11
C SER A 63 0.15 16.58 32.44
N TYR A 64 1.22 15.81 32.65
CA TYR A 64 1.32 14.45 32.11
C TYR A 64 0.23 13.51 32.67
N GLU A 65 -0.13 13.67 33.94
CA GLU A 65 -1.16 12.85 34.62
C GLU A 65 -2.59 13.28 34.27
N ASN A 66 -2.78 14.53 33.85
CA ASN A 66 -4.09 15.07 33.48
C ASN A 66 -3.99 15.97 32.22
N PRO A 67 -3.68 15.37 31.06
CA PRO A 67 -3.44 16.10 29.82
C PRO A 67 -4.69 16.82 29.32
N PHE A 68 -4.54 17.90 28.56
CA PHE A 68 -5.71 18.52 27.92
C PHE A 68 -6.33 17.58 26.88
N PRO A 69 -7.67 17.56 26.72
CA PRO A 69 -8.32 16.78 25.67
C PRO A 69 -8.14 17.36 24.26
N HIS A 70 -7.92 18.67 24.15
CA HIS A 70 -7.81 19.38 22.87
C HIS A 70 -6.45 20.05 22.68
N ILE A 71 -5.94 20.03 21.45
CA ILE A 71 -4.65 20.63 21.10
C ILE A 71 -4.68 22.13 21.33
N GLN A 72 -5.78 22.81 20.95
CA GLN A 72 -5.88 24.25 21.13
C GLN A 72 -5.84 24.66 22.62
N GLN A 73 -6.27 23.81 23.56
CA GLN A 73 -6.15 24.10 25.00
C GLN A 73 -4.68 24.12 25.45
N GLY A 74 -3.89 23.13 25.00
CA GLY A 74 -2.44 23.12 25.24
C GLY A 74 -1.76 24.37 24.66
N ILE A 75 -2.11 24.74 23.42
CA ILE A 75 -1.58 25.96 22.79
C ILE A 75 -1.99 27.21 23.59
N ASN A 76 -3.23 27.31 24.04
CA ASN A 76 -3.72 28.46 24.80
C ASN A 76 -2.95 28.65 26.11
N ALA A 77 -2.63 27.54 26.80
CA ALA A 77 -1.86 27.52 28.05
C ALA A 77 -0.37 27.85 27.84
N ALA A 78 0.19 27.46 26.70
CA ALA A 78 1.61 27.63 26.37
C ALA A 78 2.05 29.10 26.23
N ALA A 79 3.20 29.44 26.78
CA ALA A 79 3.92 30.69 26.55
C ALA A 79 5.01 30.51 25.46
N ALA A 80 5.58 31.60 24.96
CA ALA A 80 6.70 31.53 24.02
C ALA A 80 7.88 30.76 24.65
N GLY A 81 8.42 29.76 23.93
CA GLY A 81 9.43 28.82 24.40
C GLY A 81 8.88 27.50 24.93
N ASP A 82 7.56 27.40 25.17
CA ASP A 82 6.92 26.16 25.63
C ASP A 82 6.70 25.16 24.49
N THR A 83 6.49 23.91 24.88
CA THR A 83 6.16 22.81 23.97
C THR A 83 4.81 22.19 24.34
N VAL A 84 3.95 21.98 23.35
CA VAL A 84 2.73 21.17 23.46
C VAL A 84 3.02 19.80 22.85
N ARG A 85 3.04 18.75 23.68
CA ARG A 85 3.21 17.36 23.26
C ARG A 85 1.85 16.68 23.14
N VAL A 86 1.58 16.15 21.95
CA VAL A 86 0.29 15.55 21.61
C VAL A 86 0.45 14.04 21.50
N ALA A 87 -0.34 13.29 22.26
CA ALA A 87 -0.39 11.84 22.21
C ALA A 87 -0.99 11.34 20.89
N GLU A 88 -0.83 10.04 20.61
CA GLU A 88 -1.51 9.41 19.48
C GLU A 88 -3.03 9.60 19.57
N GLY A 89 -3.68 9.83 18.43
CA GLY A 89 -5.11 10.07 18.40
C GLY A 89 -5.57 10.86 17.17
N LEU A 90 -6.90 10.94 17.06
CA LEU A 90 -7.60 11.76 16.08
C LEU A 90 -8.14 13.00 16.78
N TYR A 91 -7.84 14.17 16.23
CA TYR A 91 -8.20 15.47 16.78
C TYR A 91 -9.00 16.26 15.72
N GLU A 92 -10.28 16.51 15.99
CA GLU A 92 -11.13 17.31 15.11
C GLU A 92 -11.06 18.79 15.50
N GLU A 93 -10.08 19.51 14.96
CA GLU A 93 -9.76 20.88 15.33
C GLU A 93 -9.16 21.69 14.16
N ASN A 94 -9.43 22.98 14.12
CA ASN A 94 -8.61 23.95 13.37
C ASN A 94 -7.77 24.71 14.40
N ILE A 95 -6.45 24.47 14.40
CA ILE A 95 -5.54 25.00 15.42
C ILE A 95 -4.85 26.28 14.96
N ARG A 96 -4.69 27.22 15.89
CA ARG A 96 -3.95 28.47 15.70
C ARG A 96 -2.79 28.50 16.66
N LEU A 97 -1.57 28.44 16.11
CA LEU A 97 -0.34 28.44 16.91
C LEU A 97 -0.13 29.81 17.58
N LYS A 98 0.66 29.82 18.65
CA LYS A 98 1.15 31.04 19.30
C LYS A 98 2.62 31.26 18.96
N ALA A 99 3.03 32.52 18.98
CA ALA A 99 4.40 32.87 18.67
C ALA A 99 5.39 32.19 19.63
N GLY A 100 6.45 31.58 19.09
CA GLY A 100 7.46 30.87 19.87
C GLY A 100 7.01 29.54 20.48
N VAL A 101 5.82 29.02 20.18
CA VAL A 101 5.33 27.74 20.71
C VAL A 101 5.62 26.60 19.73
N ALA A 102 6.15 25.49 20.26
CA ALA A 102 6.30 24.25 19.53
C ALA A 102 5.12 23.30 19.79
N VAL A 103 4.57 22.71 18.74
CA VAL A 103 3.53 21.67 18.83
C VAL A 103 4.05 20.41 18.16
N ILE A 104 4.19 19.33 18.94
CA ILE A 104 4.88 18.10 18.52
C ILE A 104 3.98 16.90 18.80
N GLY A 105 3.61 16.18 17.74
CA GLY A 105 2.85 14.93 17.82
C GLY A 105 3.73 13.73 18.15
N ALA A 106 3.12 12.63 18.57
CA ALA A 106 3.78 11.34 18.76
C ALA A 106 4.36 10.75 17.46
N GLY A 107 3.96 11.28 16.30
CA GLY A 107 4.47 10.93 14.97
C GLY A 107 3.39 11.16 13.92
N ALA A 108 3.79 11.52 12.69
CA ALA A 108 2.83 11.93 11.66
C ALA A 108 1.76 10.87 11.34
N LYS A 109 2.07 9.59 11.54
CA LYS A 109 1.14 8.47 11.30
C LYS A 109 0.36 8.03 12.56
N LEU A 110 0.61 8.67 13.69
CA LEU A 110 -0.01 8.36 14.99
C LEU A 110 -0.93 9.49 15.46
N CYS A 111 -0.66 10.72 15.06
CA CYS A 111 -1.48 11.90 15.39
C CYS A 111 -2.10 12.47 14.12
N GLU A 112 -3.42 12.43 14.03
CA GLU A 112 -4.17 13.02 12.93
C GLU A 112 -4.99 14.23 13.41
N ILE A 113 -4.88 15.34 12.70
CA ILE A 113 -5.73 16.52 12.89
C ILE A 113 -6.60 16.67 11.65
N ILE A 114 -7.92 16.59 11.82
CA ILE A 114 -8.91 16.83 10.75
C ILE A 114 -9.55 18.21 10.93
N SER A 115 -9.79 18.92 9.83
CA SER A 115 -10.48 20.22 9.87
C SER A 115 -11.91 20.09 10.41
N LYS A 116 -12.29 20.90 11.41
CA LYS A 116 -13.68 20.99 11.91
C LYS A 116 -14.56 21.96 11.11
N ASP A 117 -13.93 22.90 10.40
CA ASP A 117 -14.60 23.90 9.56
C ASP A 117 -13.78 24.21 8.29
N ALA A 118 -14.36 24.99 7.37
CA ALA A 118 -13.75 25.40 6.10
C ALA A 118 -12.66 26.48 6.28
N GLN A 119 -11.74 26.28 7.23
CA GLN A 119 -10.54 27.08 7.46
C GLN A 119 -9.31 26.17 7.38
N PRO A 120 -8.08 26.73 7.35
CA PRO A 120 -6.87 25.91 7.45
C PRO A 120 -6.88 25.02 8.68
N VAL A 121 -6.46 23.75 8.54
CA VAL A 121 -6.21 22.84 9.67
C VAL A 121 -5.27 23.50 10.68
N VAL A 122 -4.22 24.15 10.17
CA VAL A 122 -3.21 24.84 10.97
C VAL A 122 -3.01 26.27 10.46
N THR A 123 -3.13 27.24 11.36
CA THR A 123 -2.62 28.60 11.14
C THR A 123 -1.38 28.81 12.00
N CYS A 124 -0.23 29.03 11.36
CA CYS A 124 1.04 29.24 12.03
C CYS A 124 1.17 30.66 12.62
N ALA A 125 2.09 30.81 13.55
CA ALA A 125 2.48 32.08 14.16
C ALA A 125 4.00 32.26 14.10
N ASP A 126 4.48 33.46 14.44
CA ASP A 126 5.90 33.78 14.35
C ASP A 126 6.76 32.93 15.28
N SER A 127 7.87 32.41 14.78
CA SER A 127 8.76 31.50 15.49
C SER A 127 8.06 30.24 16.04
N SER A 128 6.91 29.84 15.47
CA SER A 128 6.22 28.61 15.87
C SER A 128 6.76 27.38 15.14
N LEU A 129 6.60 26.20 15.75
CA LEU A 129 6.94 24.90 15.17
C LEU A 129 5.71 24.00 15.19
N ILE A 130 5.46 23.30 14.08
CA ILE A 130 4.56 22.15 14.04
C ILE A 130 5.24 20.94 13.40
N LYS A 131 5.19 19.81 14.11
CA LYS A 131 5.86 18.58 13.68
C LYS A 131 5.16 17.31 14.15
N GLY A 132 5.17 16.28 13.30
CA GLY A 132 4.75 14.93 13.65
C GLY A 132 3.23 14.73 13.59
N PHE A 133 2.54 15.34 12.64
CA PHE A 133 1.10 15.18 12.43
C PHE A 133 0.74 14.75 11.00
N THR A 134 -0.34 13.99 10.85
CA THR A 134 -1.16 14.04 9.64
C THR A 134 -2.13 15.21 9.78
N LEU A 135 -2.11 16.14 8.83
CA LEU A 135 -2.95 17.33 8.76
C LEU A 135 -3.88 17.17 7.57
N HIS A 136 -5.16 16.90 7.83
CA HIS A 136 -6.11 16.50 6.81
C HIS A 136 -7.22 17.54 6.71
N GLN A 137 -7.21 18.27 5.60
CA GLN A 137 -8.32 19.13 5.22
C GLN A 137 -9.45 18.24 4.70
N THR A 138 -10.54 18.10 5.46
CA THR A 138 -11.69 17.25 5.13
C THR A 138 -12.87 18.05 4.57
N LEU A 139 -12.85 19.39 4.75
CA LEU A 139 -13.89 20.31 4.31
C LEU A 139 -13.38 21.24 3.22
N ASP A 140 -14.24 21.47 2.21
CA ASP A 140 -13.92 22.29 1.04
C ASP A 140 -13.55 23.71 1.48
N ASN A 141 -12.35 24.13 1.10
CA ASN A 141 -11.79 25.44 1.37
C ASN A 141 -11.23 25.97 0.05
N PRO A 142 -12.11 26.43 -0.86
CA PRO A 142 -11.79 26.65 -2.27
C PRO A 142 -10.74 27.74 -2.52
N TYR A 143 -10.27 28.41 -1.47
CA TYR A 143 -9.23 29.45 -1.54
C TYR A 143 -8.21 29.36 -0.41
N GLY A 144 -8.23 28.32 0.43
CA GLY A 144 -7.36 28.21 1.60
C GLY A 144 -6.52 26.95 1.60
N ALA A 145 -5.41 27.01 2.33
CA ALA A 145 -4.48 25.90 2.45
C ALA A 145 -4.78 25.02 3.67
N ALA A 146 -4.33 23.77 3.66
CA ALA A 146 -4.35 22.94 4.86
C ALA A 146 -3.47 23.56 5.97
N VAL A 147 -2.30 24.10 5.58
CA VAL A 147 -1.42 24.87 6.48
C VAL A 147 -1.23 26.28 5.94
N TYR A 148 -1.55 27.28 6.76
CA TYR A 148 -1.39 28.70 6.42
C TYR A 148 -0.34 29.38 7.31
N ILE A 149 0.63 30.06 6.69
CA ILE A 149 1.70 30.81 7.33
C ILE A 149 1.52 32.31 6.99
N PRO A 150 0.76 33.07 7.79
CA PRO A 150 0.39 34.45 7.46
C PRO A 150 1.47 35.46 7.86
N ASN A 151 2.33 35.88 6.94
CA ASN A 151 3.24 37.03 7.16
C ASN A 151 4.20 36.88 8.36
N VAL A 152 4.57 35.64 8.68
CA VAL A 152 5.37 35.26 9.84
C VAL A 152 6.46 34.25 9.46
N SER A 153 7.44 34.03 10.33
CA SER A 153 8.39 32.93 10.19
C SER A 153 7.89 31.71 10.97
N ALA A 154 7.77 30.55 10.32
CA ALA A 154 7.39 29.31 11.01
C ALA A 154 8.21 28.12 10.53
N ILE A 155 8.30 27.08 11.36
CA ILE A 155 8.86 25.78 11.00
C ILE A 155 7.72 24.78 10.87
N VAL A 156 7.56 24.23 9.67
CA VAL A 156 6.61 23.16 9.37
C VAL A 156 7.43 21.96 8.93
N SER A 157 7.52 20.93 9.77
CA SER A 157 8.37 19.79 9.45
C SER A 157 7.86 18.42 9.89
N GLU A 158 8.21 17.38 9.13
CA GLU A 158 7.85 15.99 9.46
C GLU A 158 6.33 15.80 9.65
N ASN A 159 5.54 16.42 8.77
CA ASN A 159 4.09 16.24 8.71
C ASN A 159 3.66 15.55 7.41
N ILE A 160 2.51 14.88 7.45
CA ILE A 160 1.77 14.43 6.26
C ILE A 160 0.62 15.43 6.07
N ILE A 161 0.53 16.08 4.92
CA ILE A 161 -0.44 17.14 4.65
C ILE A 161 -1.31 16.67 3.49
N ILE A 162 -2.58 16.42 3.79
CA ILE A 162 -3.58 15.94 2.84
C ILE A 162 -4.57 17.07 2.61
N SER A 163 -4.61 17.58 1.38
CA SER A 163 -5.65 18.50 0.95
C SER A 163 -6.78 17.76 0.26
N LEU A 164 -7.92 18.41 0.10
CA LEU A 164 -8.93 17.91 -0.83
C LEU A 164 -8.39 18.14 -2.24
N GLY A 165 -8.32 17.08 -3.06
CA GLY A 165 -7.89 17.17 -4.46
C GLY A 165 -9.05 17.51 -5.41
N GLY A 166 -8.79 18.29 -6.47
CA GLY A 166 -9.80 18.80 -7.41
C GLY A 166 -9.41 20.11 -8.12
N ASP A 167 -10.15 20.49 -9.17
CA ASP A 167 -9.77 21.56 -10.13
C ASP A 167 -9.85 23.01 -9.60
N TYR A 168 -10.35 23.22 -8.37
CA TYR A 168 -10.60 24.54 -7.77
C TYR A 168 -10.10 24.66 -6.33
N LEU A 169 -9.05 23.92 -5.96
CA LEU A 169 -8.64 23.78 -4.56
C LEU A 169 -7.35 24.55 -4.27
N GLY A 170 -7.19 24.93 -3.00
CA GLY A 170 -6.02 25.66 -2.52
C GLY A 170 -4.75 24.82 -2.44
N PRO A 171 -3.61 25.44 -2.10
CA PRO A 171 -2.36 24.71 -1.97
C PRO A 171 -2.30 23.89 -0.67
N GLY A 172 -1.42 22.89 -0.60
CA GLY A 172 -1.18 22.17 0.66
C GLY A 172 -0.66 23.10 1.76
N ILE A 173 0.34 23.91 1.42
CA ILE A 173 0.89 24.96 2.28
C ILE A 173 0.83 26.30 1.56
N TRP A 174 0.31 27.33 2.22
CA TRP A 174 0.39 28.71 1.75
C TRP A 174 1.16 29.58 2.74
N CYS A 175 2.27 30.16 2.29
CA CYS A 175 3.09 31.09 3.04
C CYS A 175 3.08 32.47 2.39
N THR A 176 2.90 33.52 3.19
CA THR A 176 2.96 34.91 2.73
C THR A 176 3.99 35.69 3.55
N ALA A 177 4.63 36.71 2.96
CA ALA A 177 5.54 37.62 3.66
C ALA A 177 4.87 38.97 4.00
N GLY A 178 5.06 39.46 5.23
CA GLY A 178 4.49 40.73 5.69
C GLY A 178 5.29 41.96 5.24
N HIS A 179 4.61 43.03 4.83
CA HIS A 179 5.20 44.27 4.27
C HIS A 179 6.31 44.93 5.12
N THR A 180 6.49 44.55 6.38
CA THR A 180 7.37 45.22 7.34
C THR A 180 8.24 44.28 8.18
N THR A 181 8.26 42.97 7.91
CA THR A 181 8.99 41.98 8.74
C THR A 181 9.84 41.03 7.89
N ILE A 182 11.03 40.69 8.39
CA ILE A 182 11.85 39.60 7.87
C ILE A 182 11.06 38.29 8.08
N SER A 183 10.85 37.54 7.01
CA SER A 183 10.22 36.21 7.05
C SER A 183 11.22 35.16 6.59
N SER A 184 11.42 34.10 7.36
CA SER A 184 12.39 33.04 7.04
C SER A 184 11.84 31.69 7.47
N SER A 185 10.71 31.33 6.87
CA SER A 185 10.04 30.06 7.15
C SER A 185 10.86 28.88 6.63
N VAL A 186 10.77 27.77 7.36
CA VAL A 186 11.38 26.49 6.98
C VAL A 186 10.26 25.49 6.81
N ILE A 187 10.14 24.95 5.60
CA ILE A 187 9.18 23.91 5.24
C ILE A 187 10.01 22.70 4.85
N SER A 188 10.14 21.72 5.75
CA SER A 188 11.04 20.60 5.49
C SER A 188 10.53 19.24 5.91
N LYS A 189 10.95 18.18 5.21
CA LYS A 189 10.60 16.79 5.57
C LYS A 189 9.08 16.55 5.65
N ASN A 190 8.27 17.29 4.90
CA ASN A 190 6.83 17.04 4.83
C ASN A 190 6.48 16.16 3.63
N ILE A 191 5.44 15.36 3.77
CA ILE A 191 4.74 14.70 2.66
C ILE A 191 3.50 15.53 2.37
N ILE A 192 3.37 16.07 1.16
CA ILE A 192 2.24 16.92 0.75
C ILE A 192 1.56 16.26 -0.44
N MET A 193 0.26 15.99 -0.30
CA MET A 193 -0.50 15.30 -1.33
C MET A 193 -1.90 15.87 -1.50
N ASP A 194 -2.50 15.49 -2.63
CA ASP A 194 -3.89 15.78 -2.97
C ASP A 194 -4.24 17.27 -3.00
N ALA A 195 -3.32 18.12 -3.47
CA ALA A 195 -3.51 19.56 -3.60
C ALA A 195 -3.47 20.05 -5.07
N ASP A 196 -4.01 21.23 -5.37
CA ASP A 196 -3.78 21.87 -6.68
C ASP A 196 -2.30 22.26 -6.82
N CYS A 197 -1.77 22.98 -5.82
CA CYS A 197 -0.33 23.26 -5.68
C CYS A 197 0.21 22.70 -4.37
N GLY A 198 1.38 22.07 -4.36
CA GLY A 198 1.97 21.57 -3.12
C GLY A 198 2.26 22.70 -2.13
N ILE A 199 3.10 23.65 -2.54
CA ILE A 199 3.51 24.79 -1.72
C ILE A 199 3.40 26.09 -2.52
N ILE A 200 2.87 27.14 -1.91
CA ILE A 200 2.90 28.51 -2.43
C ILE A 200 3.63 29.41 -1.42
N TYR A 201 4.63 30.15 -1.89
CA TYR A 201 5.28 31.24 -1.18
C TYR A 201 5.06 32.57 -1.93
N ASN A 202 4.38 33.50 -1.28
CA ASN A 202 4.16 34.86 -1.78
C ASN A 202 4.96 35.85 -0.94
N GLY A 203 6.13 36.23 -1.45
CA GLY A 203 6.95 37.30 -0.91
C GLY A 203 6.36 38.69 -1.17
N ASN A 204 7.13 39.72 -0.85
CA ASN A 204 6.70 41.11 -0.99
C ASN A 204 7.82 42.09 -1.39
N TYR A 205 8.92 41.58 -1.96
CA TYR A 205 10.11 42.34 -2.37
C TYR A 205 10.97 42.94 -1.25
N SER A 206 10.56 42.85 0.02
CA SER A 206 11.35 43.38 1.14
C SER A 206 12.64 42.58 1.33
N GLU A 207 13.70 43.25 1.81
CA GLU A 207 14.87 42.55 2.35
C GLU A 207 14.43 41.57 3.44
N GLY A 208 14.94 40.35 3.38
CA GLY A 208 14.60 39.30 4.34
C GLY A 208 13.27 38.60 4.10
N SER A 209 12.59 38.76 2.95
CA SER A 209 11.49 37.87 2.53
C SER A 209 12.06 36.56 1.95
N SER A 210 12.33 35.57 2.82
CA SER A 210 13.03 34.33 2.46
C SER A 210 12.24 33.07 2.86
N VAL A 211 12.51 31.95 2.18
CA VAL A 211 11.98 30.64 2.56
C VAL A 211 12.98 29.54 2.21
N MET A 212 13.07 28.54 3.08
CA MET A 212 13.75 27.27 2.84
C MET A 212 12.70 26.18 2.67
N ILE A 213 12.69 25.53 1.51
CA ILE A 213 11.82 24.41 1.18
C ILE A 213 12.73 23.22 0.90
N SER A 214 12.83 22.26 1.81
CA SER A 214 13.79 21.16 1.65
C SER A 214 13.30 19.79 2.08
N ASN A 215 13.75 18.74 1.39
CA ASN A 215 13.44 17.36 1.76
C ASN A 215 11.93 17.06 1.83
N ASN A 216 11.10 17.82 1.10
CA ASN A 216 9.67 17.53 1.03
C ASN A 216 9.38 16.55 -0.12
N LEU A 217 8.43 15.65 0.11
CA LEU A 217 7.82 14.83 -0.92
C LEU A 217 6.47 15.44 -1.29
N ILE A 218 6.33 15.91 -2.53
CA ILE A 218 5.11 16.54 -3.04
C ILE A 218 4.61 15.70 -4.21
N TYR A 219 3.46 15.05 -4.08
CA TYR A 219 2.94 14.15 -5.12
C TYR A 219 1.43 14.20 -5.22
N LYS A 220 0.85 13.67 -6.30
CA LYS A 220 -0.60 13.76 -6.54
C LYS A 220 -1.07 15.22 -6.54
N VAL A 221 -0.27 16.11 -7.12
CA VAL A 221 -0.56 17.54 -7.28
C VAL A 221 -0.55 17.94 -8.74
N LYS A 222 -1.21 19.06 -9.06
CA LYS A 222 -1.11 19.65 -10.41
C LYS A 222 0.13 20.53 -10.54
N HIS A 223 0.44 21.30 -9.51
CA HIS A 223 1.59 22.18 -9.42
C HIS A 223 2.44 21.79 -8.19
N GLY A 224 3.76 21.79 -8.32
CA GLY A 224 4.64 21.45 -7.20
C GLY A 224 4.83 22.62 -6.24
N ILE A 225 5.70 23.56 -6.61
CA ILE A 225 6.06 24.72 -5.79
C ILE A 225 5.93 26.01 -6.60
N ASN A 226 5.17 26.97 -6.07
CA ASN A 226 5.17 28.35 -6.55
C ASN A 226 5.91 29.25 -5.56
N VAL A 227 6.92 30.00 -6.04
CA VAL A 227 7.65 31.00 -5.22
C VAL A 227 7.75 32.33 -5.96
N GLU A 228 7.19 33.38 -5.37
CA GLU A 228 7.13 34.70 -6.00
C GLU A 228 7.67 35.78 -5.06
N ARG A 229 8.29 36.83 -5.62
CA ARG A 229 8.63 38.08 -4.92
C ARG A 229 9.54 37.91 -3.71
N GLY A 230 10.37 36.88 -3.71
CA GLY A 230 11.33 36.54 -2.67
C GLY A 230 12.65 37.32 -2.76
N ASP A 231 13.26 37.52 -1.60
CA ASP A 231 14.62 38.03 -1.45
C ASP A 231 15.63 36.89 -1.64
N THR A 232 15.58 35.86 -0.79
CA THR A 232 16.39 34.64 -0.92
C THR A 232 15.51 33.40 -0.80
N ILE A 233 15.44 32.61 -1.87
CA ILE A 233 14.64 31.40 -1.94
C ILE A 233 15.56 30.18 -2.09
N ARG A 234 15.37 29.16 -1.25
CA ARG A 234 16.12 27.92 -1.34
C ARG A 234 15.17 26.73 -1.44
N ILE A 235 15.30 25.97 -2.52
CA ILE A 235 14.50 24.78 -2.80
C ILE A 235 15.49 23.63 -3.00
N ILE A 236 15.67 22.78 -1.98
CA ILE A 236 16.77 21.82 -1.93
C ILE A 236 16.28 20.41 -1.64
N ASN A 237 16.72 19.41 -2.42
CA ASN A 237 16.42 18.00 -2.17
C ASN A 237 14.93 17.71 -2.00
N ASN A 238 14.04 18.33 -2.78
CA ASN A 238 12.62 17.95 -2.79
C ASN A 238 12.37 16.92 -3.89
N THR A 239 11.41 16.02 -3.67
CA THR A 239 10.86 15.17 -4.73
C THR A 239 9.47 15.65 -5.06
N ILE A 240 9.24 16.04 -6.32
CA ILE A 240 8.00 16.63 -6.81
C ILE A 240 7.46 15.78 -7.95
N HIS A 241 6.33 15.13 -7.74
CA HIS A 241 5.59 14.38 -8.76
C HIS A 241 4.28 15.11 -9.09
N SER A 242 4.35 15.97 -10.12
CA SER A 242 3.29 16.91 -10.50
C SER A 242 2.47 16.40 -11.69
N ASP A 243 1.83 15.25 -11.50
CA ASP A 243 1.17 14.48 -12.54
C ASP A 243 -0.37 14.59 -12.49
N ARG A 244 -0.96 15.63 -11.87
CA ARG A 244 -2.40 15.91 -11.97
C ARG A 244 -2.73 17.09 -12.88
N GLY A 245 -3.94 17.09 -13.44
CA GLY A 245 -4.47 18.19 -14.24
C GLY A 245 -3.73 18.45 -15.56
N ARG A 246 -4.12 19.51 -16.27
CA ARG A 246 -3.46 19.95 -17.50
C ARG A 246 -2.41 21.03 -17.18
N TYR A 247 -1.29 21.02 -17.90
CA TYR A 247 -0.25 22.05 -17.83
C TYR A 247 0.37 22.24 -16.43
N GLY A 248 0.53 21.14 -15.69
CA GLY A 248 1.21 21.15 -14.40
C GLY A 248 2.63 21.72 -14.50
N LYS A 249 3.10 22.31 -13.40
CA LYS A 249 4.45 22.89 -13.30
C LYS A 249 5.13 22.31 -12.06
N GLY A 250 6.38 21.87 -12.21
CA GLY A 250 7.18 21.38 -11.08
C GLY A 250 7.50 22.50 -10.11
N ILE A 251 8.36 23.43 -10.52
CA ILE A 251 8.71 24.62 -9.73
C ILE A 251 8.54 25.86 -10.60
N PHE A 252 7.88 26.89 -10.10
CA PHE A 252 7.69 28.11 -10.86
C PHE A 252 7.54 29.35 -9.99
N GLY A 253 7.54 30.50 -10.65
CA GLY A 253 7.16 31.77 -10.03
C GLY A 253 7.79 32.95 -10.73
N HIS A 254 7.86 34.10 -10.04
CA HIS A 254 8.36 35.32 -10.64
C HIS A 254 8.92 36.35 -9.65
N ASP A 255 9.71 37.29 -10.19
CA ASP A 255 10.27 38.45 -9.48
C ASP A 255 11.03 38.14 -8.17
N ASN A 256 11.76 37.02 -8.14
CA ASN A 256 12.66 36.66 -7.05
C ASN A 256 14.07 37.25 -7.28
N LYS A 257 14.73 37.73 -6.22
CA LYS A 257 16.09 38.30 -6.31
C LYS A 257 17.17 37.22 -6.35
N VAL A 258 17.16 36.28 -5.41
CA VAL A 258 18.11 35.15 -5.34
C VAL A 258 17.33 33.84 -5.20
N ILE A 259 17.63 32.86 -6.06
CA ILE A 259 17.04 31.52 -5.97
C ILE A 259 18.11 30.44 -6.12
N ASP A 260 18.15 29.52 -5.16
CA ASP A 260 18.91 28.27 -5.21
C ASP A 260 17.92 27.11 -5.39
N ILE A 261 18.00 26.39 -6.51
CA ILE A 261 17.22 25.17 -6.78
C ILE A 261 18.22 24.05 -7.02
N ILE A 262 18.41 23.20 -6.01
CA ILE A 262 19.54 22.27 -5.98
C ILE A 262 19.11 20.88 -5.51
N GLY A 263 19.56 19.83 -6.17
CA GLY A 263 19.36 18.46 -5.67
C GLY A 263 17.92 17.96 -5.74
N ASN A 264 17.00 18.66 -6.43
CA ASN A 264 15.60 18.26 -6.49
C ASN A 264 15.36 17.20 -7.58
N ILE A 265 14.35 16.37 -7.38
CA ILE A 265 13.77 15.51 -8.42
C ILE A 265 12.38 16.04 -8.76
N ILE A 266 12.14 16.31 -10.05
CA ILE A 266 10.90 16.87 -10.56
C ILE A 266 10.41 15.97 -11.68
N VAL A 267 9.25 15.36 -11.49
CA VAL A 267 8.61 14.47 -12.45
C VAL A 267 7.30 15.09 -12.93
N ASN A 268 7.17 15.20 -14.25
CA ASN A 268 5.94 15.58 -14.92
C ASN A 268 5.85 14.93 -16.31
N GLN A 269 5.38 13.69 -16.34
CA GLN A 269 5.35 12.85 -17.54
C GLN A 269 4.02 12.92 -18.33
N ARG A 270 3.21 13.98 -18.14
CA ARG A 270 1.93 14.09 -18.84
C ARG A 270 2.09 14.37 -20.33
N SER A 271 1.25 13.75 -21.15
CA SER A 271 1.28 13.89 -22.61
C SER A 271 1.05 15.32 -23.11
N GLU A 272 0.37 16.15 -22.32
CA GLU A 272 -0.04 17.51 -22.67
C GLU A 272 1.06 18.58 -22.45
N GLY A 273 2.30 18.17 -22.15
CA GLY A 273 3.46 19.06 -22.03
C GLY A 273 3.64 19.62 -20.62
N GLY A 274 4.12 18.79 -19.70
CA GLY A 274 4.49 19.19 -18.36
C GLY A 274 5.72 20.10 -18.33
N VAL A 275 5.70 21.17 -17.52
CA VAL A 275 6.85 22.07 -17.37
C VAL A 275 7.62 21.72 -16.10
N GLY A 276 8.95 21.66 -16.22
CA GLY A 276 9.85 21.41 -15.09
C GLY A 276 9.99 22.62 -14.17
N ILE A 277 10.91 23.51 -14.50
CA ILE A 277 11.25 24.71 -13.73
C ILE A 277 11.05 25.95 -14.61
N SER A 278 10.20 26.89 -14.18
CA SER A 278 9.88 28.09 -14.97
C SER A 278 9.88 29.35 -14.11
N PHE A 279 10.75 30.29 -14.43
CA PHE A 279 10.79 31.60 -13.77
C PHE A 279 10.72 32.74 -14.79
N TRP A 280 9.91 33.73 -14.47
CA TRP A 280 9.76 34.94 -15.28
C TRP A 280 9.87 36.18 -14.38
N GLY A 281 10.12 37.35 -14.93
CA GLY A 281 10.18 38.56 -14.12
C GLY A 281 10.60 39.76 -14.93
N GLU A 282 9.92 40.88 -14.71
CA GLU A 282 10.23 42.15 -15.37
C GLU A 282 11.03 43.08 -14.44
N ILE A 283 10.97 42.85 -13.12
CA ILE A 283 11.49 43.77 -12.10
C ILE A 283 12.92 43.44 -11.69
N PHE A 284 13.27 42.15 -11.57
CA PHE A 284 14.61 41.70 -11.20
C PHE A 284 15.14 40.66 -12.19
N THR A 285 16.34 40.89 -12.74
CA THR A 285 17.16 39.82 -13.33
C THR A 285 17.79 39.04 -12.17
N GLY A 286 17.03 38.15 -11.54
CA GLY A 286 17.48 37.45 -10.35
C GLY A 286 18.75 36.61 -10.59
N VAL A 287 19.49 36.33 -9.51
CA VAL A 287 20.63 35.41 -9.54
C VAL A 287 20.09 34.01 -9.30
N TYR A 288 20.04 33.22 -10.36
CA TYR A 288 19.45 31.88 -10.34
C TYR A 288 20.53 30.81 -10.40
N ASN A 289 20.63 30.05 -9.32
CA ASN A 289 21.50 28.90 -9.21
C ASN A 289 20.65 27.63 -9.27
N VAL A 290 20.51 27.06 -10.46
CA VAL A 290 19.70 25.87 -10.72
C VAL A 290 20.63 24.75 -11.16
N SER A 291 21.04 23.88 -10.25
CA SER A 291 22.11 22.89 -10.49
C SER A 291 21.82 21.56 -9.82
N TYR A 292 22.32 20.47 -10.37
CA TYR A 292 22.18 19.13 -9.78
C TYR A 292 20.73 18.73 -9.50
N ASN A 293 19.79 19.06 -10.38
CA ASN A 293 18.40 18.59 -10.30
C ASN A 293 18.13 17.56 -11.39
N ASP A 294 17.25 16.60 -11.12
CA ASP A 294 16.64 15.78 -12.14
C ASP A 294 15.27 16.37 -12.50
N VAL A 295 15.09 16.76 -13.75
CA VAL A 295 13.88 17.41 -14.26
C VAL A 295 13.28 16.56 -15.37
N TRP A 296 12.76 15.41 -14.96
CA TRP A 296 12.15 14.43 -15.82
C TRP A 296 10.74 14.84 -16.25
N VAL A 297 10.66 15.56 -17.37
CA VAL A 297 9.40 16.09 -17.91
C VAL A 297 9.24 15.84 -19.42
N THR A 298 8.00 15.81 -19.89
CA THR A 298 7.67 15.68 -21.33
C THR A 298 7.74 17.00 -22.10
N GLY A 299 7.56 18.14 -21.42
CA GLY A 299 7.64 19.48 -22.00
C GLY A 299 9.03 20.10 -21.83
N GLU A 300 9.07 21.41 -21.60
CA GLU A 300 10.32 22.13 -21.36
C GLU A 300 10.76 21.99 -19.90
N ALA A 301 11.99 21.49 -19.69
CA ALA A 301 12.59 21.31 -18.38
C ALA A 301 12.94 22.64 -17.71
N PHE A 302 13.42 23.64 -18.45
CA PHE A 302 13.87 24.93 -17.92
C PHE A 302 13.36 26.08 -18.79
N ILE A 303 12.71 27.06 -18.18
CA ILE A 303 12.13 28.20 -18.88
C ILE A 303 12.48 29.52 -18.18
N GLY A 304 12.92 30.50 -18.98
CA GLY A 304 13.13 31.90 -18.55
C GLY A 304 14.49 32.19 -17.91
N PHE A 305 15.38 31.19 -17.85
CA PHE A 305 16.75 31.34 -17.34
C PHE A 305 17.68 30.29 -17.96
N GLN A 306 18.99 30.41 -17.70
CA GLN A 306 19.99 29.42 -18.09
C GLN A 306 20.26 28.47 -16.91
N PRO A 307 20.04 27.15 -17.04
CA PRO A 307 20.35 26.21 -15.98
C PRO A 307 21.85 26.11 -15.75
N GLY A 308 22.23 25.82 -14.51
CA GLY A 308 23.59 25.50 -14.10
C GLY A 308 24.00 24.06 -14.41
N GLU A 309 25.12 23.64 -13.83
CA GLU A 309 25.69 22.31 -14.05
C GLU A 309 24.94 21.18 -13.33
N GLY A 310 25.22 19.94 -13.73
CA GLY A 310 24.77 18.74 -13.02
C GLY A 310 23.28 18.42 -13.15
N ASN A 311 22.49 19.23 -13.85
CA ASN A 311 21.09 18.92 -14.10
C ASN A 311 20.95 17.76 -15.10
N ILE A 312 20.02 16.85 -14.83
CA ILE A 312 19.68 15.70 -15.66
C ILE A 312 18.17 15.71 -15.97
N ASN A 313 17.75 14.90 -16.94
CA ASN A 313 16.34 14.72 -17.34
C ASN A 313 16.16 13.25 -17.74
N VAL A 314 15.99 12.40 -16.74
CA VAL A 314 15.95 10.95 -16.89
C VAL A 314 14.97 10.36 -15.88
N ASP A 315 14.46 9.15 -16.12
CA ASP A 315 13.60 8.50 -15.12
C ASP A 315 14.35 8.32 -13.79
N PRO A 316 13.85 8.84 -12.66
CA PRO A 316 14.50 8.70 -11.36
C PRO A 316 14.58 7.25 -10.86
N LEU A 317 13.83 6.31 -11.44
CA LEU A 317 13.73 4.92 -10.97
C LEU A 317 13.32 4.85 -9.49
N PHE A 318 12.12 5.36 -9.20
CA PHE A 318 11.52 5.21 -7.88
C PHE A 318 11.10 3.77 -7.61
N ARG A 319 11.16 3.34 -6.35
CA ARG A 319 10.80 1.97 -5.94
C ARG A 319 9.35 1.62 -6.22
N ASN A 320 8.39 2.50 -5.88
CA ASN A 320 6.97 2.24 -6.13
C ASN A 320 6.12 3.53 -6.07
N VAL A 321 5.97 4.21 -7.21
CA VAL A 321 5.23 5.47 -7.32
C VAL A 321 3.75 5.30 -6.94
N ASP A 322 3.11 4.20 -7.36
CA ASP A 322 1.68 3.95 -7.13
C ASP A 322 1.33 3.85 -5.65
N ARG A 323 2.29 3.40 -4.83
CA ARG A 323 2.17 3.31 -3.36
C ARG A 323 2.68 4.54 -2.61
N GLY A 324 3.16 5.56 -3.33
CA GLY A 324 3.79 6.73 -2.72
C GLY A 324 5.20 6.48 -2.19
N ASP A 325 5.90 5.43 -2.67
CA ASP A 325 7.31 5.17 -2.37
C ASP A 325 8.23 5.79 -3.40
N PHE A 326 8.65 7.01 -3.10
CA PHE A 326 9.54 7.81 -3.95
C PHE A 326 11.02 7.69 -3.54
N ARG A 327 11.38 6.65 -2.77
CA ARG A 327 12.79 6.31 -2.58
C ARG A 327 13.38 5.76 -3.87
N LEU A 328 14.66 6.04 -4.09
CA LEU A 328 15.40 5.58 -5.26
C LEU A 328 15.69 4.07 -5.18
N THR A 329 15.71 3.40 -6.34
CA THR A 329 16.36 2.09 -6.48
C THR A 329 17.88 2.25 -6.52
N ASP A 330 18.63 1.16 -6.30
CA ASP A 330 20.09 1.19 -6.29
C ASP A 330 20.69 1.59 -7.65
N ASP A 331 20.02 1.28 -8.76
CA ASP A 331 20.43 1.63 -10.12
C ASP A 331 19.93 3.02 -10.58
N SER A 332 19.34 3.81 -9.68
CA SER A 332 18.79 5.12 -10.03
C SER A 332 19.88 6.07 -10.55
N PRO A 333 19.63 6.82 -11.65
CA PRO A 333 20.56 7.86 -12.09
C PRO A 333 20.61 9.07 -11.14
N CYS A 334 19.69 9.16 -10.18
CA CYS A 334 19.62 10.21 -9.17
C CYS A 334 20.39 9.87 -7.89
N LYS A 335 20.85 8.62 -7.76
CA LYS A 335 21.68 8.13 -6.66
C LYS A 335 23.09 8.74 -6.75
N ASP A 336 23.61 9.28 -5.65
CA ASP A 336 24.93 9.94 -5.57
C ASP A 336 25.17 11.02 -6.66
N ALA A 337 24.10 11.63 -7.18
CA ALA A 337 24.14 12.51 -8.34
C ALA A 337 24.01 14.00 -8.00
N GLY A 338 23.65 14.34 -6.75
CA GLY A 338 23.49 15.69 -6.24
C GLY A 338 24.79 16.48 -6.12
N PRO A 339 24.82 17.65 -5.45
CA PRO A 339 26.02 18.48 -5.38
C PRO A 339 27.25 17.72 -4.81
N PRO A 340 28.45 17.88 -5.39
CA PRO A 340 29.65 17.16 -4.93
C PRO A 340 30.27 17.73 -3.65
N ASN A 341 29.77 18.88 -3.16
CA ASN A 341 30.24 19.48 -1.93
C ASN A 341 29.77 18.64 -0.73
N SER A 342 30.69 18.27 0.15
CA SER A 342 30.43 17.43 1.32
C SER A 342 29.38 17.98 2.30
N LEU A 343 29.04 19.28 2.22
CA LEU A 343 27.92 19.87 2.97
C LEU A 343 26.57 19.21 2.63
N TYR A 344 26.43 18.66 1.43
CA TYR A 344 25.22 18.00 0.97
C TYR A 344 25.27 16.48 1.12
N ASN A 345 26.36 15.90 1.59
CA ASN A 345 26.47 14.44 1.64
C ASN A 345 25.34 13.80 2.43
N ASP A 346 24.98 12.60 2.02
CA ASP A 346 23.99 11.77 2.69
C ASP A 346 24.46 11.43 4.12
N LEU A 347 23.53 10.96 4.96
CA LEU A 347 23.82 10.62 6.37
C LEU A 347 24.93 9.57 6.55
N ASP A 348 25.16 8.72 5.55
CA ASP A 348 26.23 7.71 5.54
C ASP A 348 27.58 8.25 5.01
N GLY A 349 27.61 9.51 4.58
CA GLY A 349 28.78 10.19 4.04
C GLY A 349 28.98 10.02 2.53
N SER A 350 28.11 9.29 1.82
CA SER A 350 28.12 9.23 0.35
C SER A 350 27.75 10.59 -0.26
N ARG A 351 27.88 10.71 -1.58
CA ARG A 351 27.51 11.97 -2.24
C ARG A 351 25.99 12.10 -2.18
N ASN A 352 25.50 13.33 -2.09
CA ASN A 352 24.07 13.61 -2.02
C ASN A 352 23.24 12.84 -3.07
N ASP A 353 22.31 12.00 -2.64
CA ASP A 353 21.20 11.55 -3.47
C ASP A 353 20.30 12.74 -3.81
N MET A 354 19.84 12.87 -5.06
CA MET A 354 18.81 13.88 -5.37
C MET A 354 17.47 13.48 -4.74
N GLY A 355 16.64 14.47 -4.39
CA GLY A 355 15.27 14.29 -3.92
C GLY A 355 15.10 14.20 -2.41
N ALA A 356 13.85 14.00 -1.97
CA ALA A 356 13.39 14.11 -0.59
C ALA A 356 14.17 13.27 0.42
N TYR A 357 14.65 12.11 -0.02
CA TYR A 357 15.31 11.10 0.79
C TYR A 357 16.84 11.22 0.81
N GLY A 358 17.41 12.22 0.11
CA GLY A 358 18.83 12.47 0.06
C GLY A 358 19.30 13.66 0.91
N GLY A 359 20.60 13.77 1.05
CA GLY A 359 21.31 14.79 1.79
C GLY A 359 21.41 14.54 3.29
N PRO A 360 21.89 15.54 4.05
CA PRO A 360 22.29 15.36 5.45
C PRO A 360 21.10 15.32 6.43
N ASP A 361 19.88 15.66 5.99
CA ASP A 361 18.66 15.62 6.81
C ASP A 361 17.47 15.11 5.96
N PRO A 362 17.49 13.82 5.55
CA PRO A 362 16.53 13.27 4.62
C PRO A 362 15.14 13.12 5.24
N LEU A 363 14.12 13.09 4.40
CA LEU A 363 12.79 12.63 4.80
C LEU A 363 12.89 11.19 5.30
N THR A 364 12.50 10.93 6.55
CA THR A 364 12.52 9.59 7.15
C THR A 364 11.15 8.91 7.15
N LEU A 365 10.09 9.65 6.80
CA LEU A 365 8.75 9.09 6.63
C LEU A 365 8.70 8.25 5.35
N ALA A 366 8.75 6.92 5.51
CA ALA A 366 8.42 5.98 4.45
C ALA A 366 6.88 5.94 4.24
N PRO A 367 6.36 5.56 3.07
CA PRO A 367 4.96 5.17 2.94
C PRO A 367 4.66 4.00 3.89
N GLU A 368 3.51 4.03 4.56
CA GLU A 368 3.03 2.87 5.33
C GLU A 368 2.00 2.11 4.51
N HIS A 369 2.10 0.78 4.50
CA HIS A 369 1.00 -0.05 4.06
C HIS A 369 -0.24 0.27 4.93
N PRO A 370 -1.45 0.30 4.34
CA PRO A 370 -2.66 0.36 5.12
C PRO A 370 -2.65 -0.76 6.17
N ARG A 371 -3.16 -0.48 7.37
CA ARG A 371 -3.23 -1.53 8.41
C ARG A 371 -4.26 -2.59 7.97
N VAL A 372 -3.88 -3.86 8.04
CA VAL A 372 -4.68 -4.98 7.51
C VAL A 372 -5.38 -5.78 8.62
N TRP A 373 -6.54 -6.34 8.32
CA TRP A 373 -7.17 -7.36 9.15
C TRP A 373 -6.80 -8.76 8.65
N LEU A 374 -6.45 -9.64 9.58
CA LEU A 374 -6.41 -11.08 9.32
C LEU A 374 -7.66 -11.75 9.86
N SER A 375 -8.12 -12.81 9.19
CA SER A 375 -9.26 -13.58 9.68
C SER A 375 -9.18 -15.06 9.33
N MET A 376 -9.74 -15.90 10.19
CA MET A 376 -10.13 -17.26 9.87
C MET A 376 -11.66 -17.38 9.91
N PRO A 377 -12.31 -17.94 8.88
CA PRO A 377 -13.74 -18.18 8.96
C PRO A 377 -14.05 -19.33 9.92
N PRO A 378 -15.26 -19.39 10.50
CA PRO A 378 -15.73 -20.58 11.18
C PRO A 378 -15.82 -21.75 10.19
N VAL A 379 -15.36 -22.92 10.61
CA VAL A 379 -15.38 -24.16 9.82
C VAL A 379 -16.01 -25.30 10.60
N SER A 380 -16.48 -26.33 9.90
CA SER A 380 -17.02 -27.53 10.56
C SER A 380 -16.84 -28.77 9.68
N GLY A 381 -16.67 -29.91 10.31
CA GLY A 381 -16.42 -31.20 9.64
C GLY A 381 -16.91 -32.37 10.48
N TYR A 382 -17.16 -33.49 9.83
CA TYR A 382 -17.47 -34.76 10.49
C TYR A 382 -16.18 -35.43 11.01
N PRO A 383 -16.27 -36.31 12.02
CA PRO A 383 -15.12 -37.10 12.46
C PRO A 383 -14.47 -37.86 11.29
N GLY A 384 -13.16 -37.64 11.07
CA GLY A 384 -12.41 -38.20 9.94
C GLY A 384 -12.25 -37.25 8.75
N ASP A 385 -13.05 -36.19 8.64
CA ASP A 385 -12.96 -35.23 7.54
C ASP A 385 -11.61 -34.51 7.54
N THR A 386 -11.17 -34.06 6.36
CA THR A 386 -10.19 -32.98 6.27
C THR A 386 -10.92 -31.65 6.12
N VAL A 387 -10.64 -30.70 7.02
CA VAL A 387 -11.17 -29.33 6.96
C VAL A 387 -10.13 -28.33 6.51
N TYR A 388 -10.57 -27.39 5.69
CA TYR A 388 -9.76 -26.33 5.08
C TYR A 388 -10.06 -25.02 5.76
N VAL A 389 -9.04 -24.44 6.39
CA VAL A 389 -9.16 -23.18 7.12
C VAL A 389 -8.37 -22.12 6.37
N PRO A 390 -9.02 -21.29 5.54
CA PRO A 390 -8.33 -20.21 4.85
C PRO A 390 -7.99 -19.10 5.84
N ILE A 391 -6.74 -18.66 5.85
CA ILE A 391 -6.27 -17.45 6.53
C ILE A 391 -6.39 -16.31 5.54
N ARG A 392 -7.30 -15.38 5.82
CA ARG A 392 -7.67 -14.29 4.91
C ARG A 392 -7.06 -12.97 5.34
N ILE A 393 -6.77 -12.13 4.36
CA ILE A 393 -6.37 -10.73 4.52
C ILE A 393 -7.37 -9.84 3.78
N ASP A 394 -7.74 -8.71 4.37
CA ASP A 394 -8.65 -7.72 3.76
C ASP A 394 -7.96 -6.86 2.70
N ASN A 395 -6.63 -6.73 2.75
CA ASN A 395 -5.81 -6.14 1.70
C ASN A 395 -4.41 -6.76 1.66
N GLY A 396 -4.17 -7.63 0.67
CA GLY A 396 -2.90 -8.29 0.45
C GLY A 396 -1.84 -7.44 -0.25
N ALA A 397 -2.17 -6.21 -0.68
CA ALA A 397 -1.29 -5.41 -1.50
C ALA A 397 0.12 -5.30 -0.90
N GLY A 398 1.11 -5.83 -1.63
CA GLY A 398 2.54 -5.62 -1.34
C GLY A 398 3.13 -6.73 -0.51
N LEU A 399 2.31 -7.62 0.03
CA LEU A 399 2.79 -8.76 0.78
C LEU A 399 3.78 -9.56 -0.07
N LEU A 400 5.00 -9.74 0.42
CA LEU A 400 5.99 -10.65 -0.16
C LEU A 400 6.39 -11.75 0.81
N LYS A 401 6.34 -11.47 2.12
CA LYS A 401 6.64 -12.44 3.17
C LYS A 401 5.58 -12.38 4.25
N ALA A 402 5.17 -13.55 4.75
CA ALA A 402 4.34 -13.66 5.94
C ALA A 402 4.92 -14.74 6.86
N SER A 403 4.86 -14.52 8.16
CA SER A 403 5.10 -15.53 9.18
C SER A 403 4.06 -15.36 10.27
N PHE A 404 3.44 -16.45 10.71
CA PHE A 404 2.48 -16.41 11.81
C PHE A 404 2.33 -17.80 12.43
N ASP A 405 1.99 -17.83 13.71
CA ASP A 405 1.70 -19.06 14.43
C ASP A 405 0.20 -19.36 14.34
N ILE A 406 -0.15 -20.63 14.21
CA ILE A 406 -1.51 -21.15 14.27
C ILE A 406 -1.67 -22.04 15.50
N ALA A 407 -2.83 -21.98 16.15
CA ALA A 407 -3.16 -22.83 17.28
C ALA A 407 -4.54 -23.50 17.14
N TRP A 408 -4.65 -24.73 17.63
CA TRP A 408 -5.86 -25.56 17.59
C TRP A 408 -5.89 -26.56 18.76
N ASP A 409 -7.04 -27.17 19.04
CA ASP A 409 -7.12 -28.27 20.01
C ASP A 409 -6.68 -29.62 19.37
N PRO A 410 -5.54 -30.20 19.78
CA PRO A 410 -5.05 -31.45 19.23
C PRO A 410 -5.93 -32.68 19.57
N GLN A 411 -6.88 -32.54 20.50
CA GLN A 411 -7.87 -33.59 20.78
C GLN A 411 -8.98 -33.66 19.74
N LEU A 412 -9.20 -32.58 18.98
CA LEU A 412 -10.24 -32.50 17.95
C LEU A 412 -9.67 -32.47 16.53
N LEU A 413 -8.50 -31.86 16.34
CA LEU A 413 -7.90 -31.66 15.04
C LEU A 413 -6.44 -32.13 15.01
N THR A 414 -6.03 -32.74 13.90
CA THR A 414 -4.62 -33.07 13.61
C THR A 414 -4.17 -32.27 12.41
N LEU A 415 -3.13 -31.44 12.55
CA LEU A 415 -2.57 -30.69 11.43
C LEU A 415 -2.02 -31.66 10.37
N ILE A 416 -2.49 -31.52 9.13
CA ILE A 416 -2.00 -32.25 7.97
C ILE A 416 -0.90 -31.44 7.28
N GLY A 417 -1.10 -30.13 7.16
CA GLY A 417 -0.15 -29.21 6.52
C GLY A 417 -0.81 -27.91 6.12
N THR A 418 -0.15 -27.17 5.24
CA THR A 418 -0.61 -25.89 4.70
C THR A 418 -0.41 -25.83 3.20
N THR A 419 -1.20 -24.99 2.53
CA THR A 419 -1.08 -24.69 1.10
C THR A 419 -1.15 -23.18 0.89
N PRO A 420 -0.62 -22.66 -0.23
CA PRO A 420 -0.83 -21.26 -0.61
C PRO A 420 -2.31 -20.90 -0.71
N GLY A 421 -2.63 -19.65 -0.41
CA GLY A 421 -3.97 -19.10 -0.60
C GLY A 421 -4.16 -18.54 -2.01
N GLU A 422 -5.37 -18.05 -2.28
CA GLU A 422 -5.77 -17.47 -3.58
C GLU A 422 -4.87 -16.30 -4.00
N LEU A 423 -4.46 -15.46 -3.05
CA LEU A 423 -3.60 -14.30 -3.33
C LEU A 423 -2.11 -14.67 -3.47
N THR A 424 -1.73 -15.84 -2.96
CA THR A 424 -0.33 -16.24 -2.79
C THR A 424 -0.02 -17.52 -3.55
N LEU A 425 -0.77 -17.86 -4.59
CA LEU A 425 -0.57 -19.09 -5.38
C LEU A 425 0.87 -19.29 -5.89
N GLY A 426 1.61 -18.19 -6.13
CA GLY A 426 3.03 -18.22 -6.52
C GLY A 426 4.04 -18.23 -5.37
N PHE A 427 3.59 -18.35 -4.12
CA PHE A 427 4.45 -18.33 -2.93
C PHE A 427 4.80 -19.75 -2.52
N THR A 428 5.98 -19.92 -1.92
CA THR A 428 6.26 -21.11 -1.14
C THR A 428 5.59 -20.97 0.23
N VAL A 429 5.05 -22.07 0.74
CA VAL A 429 4.46 -22.14 2.08
C VAL A 429 5.07 -23.30 2.81
N ASP A 430 5.70 -22.99 3.94
CA ASP A 430 6.27 -23.97 4.86
C ASP A 430 5.49 -23.95 6.17
N CYS A 431 5.44 -25.09 6.84
CA CYS A 431 4.80 -25.21 8.15
C CYS A 431 5.59 -26.11 9.09
N ASP A 432 6.03 -25.52 10.19
CA ASP A 432 6.84 -26.18 11.19
C ASP A 432 6.05 -26.37 12.49
N SER A 433 5.86 -27.62 12.90
CA SER A 433 5.22 -27.94 14.18
C SER A 433 6.06 -27.40 15.33
N LEU A 434 5.46 -26.59 16.20
CA LEU A 434 6.12 -26.04 17.39
C LEU A 434 5.91 -26.94 18.60
N SER A 435 4.64 -27.27 18.87
CA SER A 435 4.23 -28.17 19.96
C SER A 435 2.84 -28.75 19.65
N PRO A 436 2.34 -29.79 20.35
CA PRO A 436 1.00 -30.31 20.09
C PRO A 436 -0.07 -29.20 20.15
N GLY A 437 -0.78 -29.00 19.05
CA GLY A 437 -1.79 -27.94 18.94
C GLY A 437 -1.26 -26.59 18.45
N THR A 438 0.02 -26.48 18.07
CA THR A 438 0.60 -25.22 17.55
C THR A 438 1.62 -25.47 16.44
N ALA A 439 1.63 -24.60 15.42
CA ALA A 439 2.61 -24.63 14.34
C ALA A 439 2.89 -23.22 13.83
N GLN A 440 4.10 -23.00 13.29
CA GLN A 440 4.43 -21.79 12.57
C GLN A 440 4.20 -22.00 11.07
N VAL A 441 3.61 -21.01 10.42
CA VAL A 441 3.43 -20.98 8.96
C VAL A 441 4.27 -19.84 8.42
N THR A 442 5.08 -20.12 7.41
CA THR A 442 5.90 -19.12 6.73
C THR A 442 5.60 -19.14 5.23
N LEU A 443 5.42 -17.95 4.67
CA LEU A 443 5.16 -17.73 3.26
C LEU A 443 6.23 -16.83 2.65
N GLN A 444 6.69 -17.17 1.46
CA GLN A 444 7.69 -16.40 0.71
C GLN A 444 7.33 -16.35 -0.78
N GLY A 445 7.08 -15.14 -1.28
CA GLY A 445 6.90 -14.87 -2.71
C GLY A 445 8.20 -14.49 -3.40
N THR A 446 8.21 -14.62 -4.73
CA THR A 446 9.22 -14.02 -5.62
C THR A 446 8.76 -12.68 -6.22
N ALA A 447 7.46 -12.37 -6.09
CA ALA A 447 6.84 -11.10 -6.45
C ALA A 447 5.77 -10.74 -5.41
N GLU A 448 5.56 -9.44 -5.20
CA GLU A 448 4.55 -8.94 -4.26
C GLU A 448 3.14 -9.31 -4.71
N VAL A 449 2.26 -9.55 -3.74
CA VAL A 449 0.82 -9.70 -3.99
C VAL A 449 0.26 -8.37 -4.54
N PRO A 450 -0.44 -8.38 -5.68
CA PRO A 450 -1.18 -7.21 -6.18
C PRO A 450 -2.28 -6.77 -5.22
N GLU A 451 -2.90 -5.61 -5.46
CA GLU A 451 -4.04 -5.19 -4.63
C GLU A 451 -5.20 -6.20 -4.69
N GLY A 452 -5.77 -6.55 -3.52
CA GLY A 452 -6.90 -7.47 -3.43
C GLY A 452 -7.12 -8.05 -2.03
N GLU A 453 -8.34 -8.51 -1.77
CA GLU A 453 -8.72 -9.27 -0.57
C GLU A 453 -8.76 -10.78 -0.89
N GLY A 454 -8.48 -11.64 0.09
CA GLY A 454 -8.49 -13.10 -0.16
C GLY A 454 -7.66 -13.92 0.83
N SER A 455 -7.52 -15.22 0.56
CA SER A 455 -6.68 -16.09 1.40
C SER A 455 -5.20 -15.94 1.06
N ILE A 456 -4.35 -15.85 2.10
CA ILE A 456 -2.90 -15.88 1.97
C ILE A 456 -2.33 -17.27 2.26
N ALA A 457 -3.05 -18.11 3.01
CA ALA A 457 -2.71 -19.51 3.22
C ALA A 457 -3.99 -20.30 3.48
N THR A 458 -3.96 -21.61 3.27
CA THR A 458 -5.00 -22.53 3.72
C THR A 458 -4.37 -23.59 4.60
N VAL A 459 -4.87 -23.72 5.84
CA VAL A 459 -4.44 -24.73 6.80
C VAL A 459 -5.35 -25.95 6.70
N LEU A 460 -4.75 -27.14 6.65
CA LEU A 460 -5.46 -28.40 6.50
C LEU A 460 -5.42 -29.15 7.83
N TYR A 461 -6.59 -29.41 8.41
CA TYR A 461 -6.71 -30.23 9.60
C TYR A 461 -7.51 -31.50 9.32
N ARG A 462 -7.09 -32.63 9.89
CA ARG A 462 -7.92 -33.82 10.01
C ARG A 462 -8.75 -33.74 11.28
N VAL A 463 -10.06 -33.88 11.17
CA VAL A 463 -10.94 -34.07 12.33
C VAL A 463 -10.67 -35.45 12.92
N ARG A 464 -10.40 -35.48 14.22
CA ARG A 464 -10.17 -36.69 14.98
C ARG A 464 -11.35 -37.65 14.85
N SER A 465 -11.08 -38.91 14.55
CA SER A 465 -12.11 -39.93 14.30
C SER A 465 -12.95 -40.25 15.55
N ASP A 466 -12.36 -40.00 16.72
CA ASP A 466 -12.95 -40.13 18.05
C ASP A 466 -13.62 -38.85 18.55
N ALA A 467 -13.61 -37.77 17.76
CA ALA A 467 -14.30 -36.52 18.11
C ALA A 467 -15.82 -36.72 18.14
N SER A 468 -16.45 -36.09 19.13
CA SER A 468 -17.89 -36.19 19.37
C SER A 468 -18.64 -35.03 18.73
N ALA A 469 -19.85 -35.33 18.23
CA ALA A 469 -20.76 -34.34 17.70
C ALA A 469 -20.97 -33.16 18.66
N GLY A 470 -20.84 -31.93 18.15
CA GLY A 470 -21.02 -30.71 18.93
C GLY A 470 -19.80 -30.25 19.74
N GLU A 471 -18.71 -31.02 19.76
CA GLU A 471 -17.42 -30.50 20.25
C GLU A 471 -16.92 -29.37 19.34
N ALA A 472 -16.26 -28.38 19.93
CA ALA A 472 -15.75 -27.22 19.23
C ALA A 472 -14.44 -26.73 19.85
N CYS A 473 -13.57 -26.16 19.04
CA CYS A 473 -12.35 -25.51 19.51
C CYS A 473 -12.09 -24.19 18.77
N PRO A 474 -11.43 -23.22 19.41
CA PRO A 474 -10.96 -22.02 18.73
C PRO A 474 -9.84 -22.37 17.74
N LEU A 475 -9.75 -21.56 16.69
CA LEU A 475 -8.64 -21.55 15.73
C LEU A 475 -7.99 -20.18 15.77
N GLU A 476 -6.76 -20.11 16.29
CA GLU A 476 -6.12 -18.85 16.64
C GLU A 476 -4.93 -18.53 15.73
N ILE A 477 -4.65 -17.23 15.53
CA ILE A 477 -3.45 -16.74 14.86
C ILE A 477 -2.65 -15.88 15.85
N GLY A 478 -1.37 -16.21 16.04
CA GLY A 478 -0.44 -15.46 16.89
C GLY A 478 0.83 -15.06 16.16
N ASN A 479 1.68 -14.25 16.82
CA ASN A 479 3.05 -13.92 16.38
C ASN A 479 3.17 -13.54 14.89
N VAL A 480 2.26 -12.68 14.43
CA VAL A 480 2.14 -12.30 13.02
C VAL A 480 3.22 -11.29 12.61
N GLU A 481 3.93 -11.61 11.53
CA GLU A 481 4.87 -10.74 10.85
C GLU A 481 4.59 -10.78 9.35
N LEU A 482 4.13 -9.64 8.81
CA LEU A 482 3.93 -9.45 7.37
C LEU A 482 4.95 -8.43 6.86
N ARG A 483 5.56 -8.69 5.71
CA ARG A 483 6.52 -7.77 5.09
C ARG A 483 6.31 -7.63 3.60
N ASP A 484 6.60 -6.45 3.09
CA ASP A 484 6.63 -6.17 1.66
C ASP A 484 7.94 -6.60 0.99
N GLY A 485 8.04 -6.34 -0.32
CA GLY A 485 9.23 -6.61 -1.12
C GLY A 485 10.45 -5.77 -0.76
N LEU A 486 10.26 -4.73 0.05
CA LEU A 486 11.32 -3.87 0.60
C LEU A 486 11.69 -4.26 2.03
N GLY A 487 11.06 -5.31 2.58
CA GLY A 487 11.25 -5.76 3.96
C GLY A 487 10.57 -4.88 5.00
N ILE A 488 9.73 -3.91 4.61
CA ILE A 488 8.99 -3.05 5.52
C ILE A 488 7.81 -3.84 6.12
N PRO A 489 7.59 -3.78 7.44
CA PRO A 489 6.44 -4.43 8.06
C PRO A 489 5.10 -3.88 7.56
N ILE A 490 4.20 -4.76 7.15
CA ILE A 490 2.78 -4.47 6.93
C ILE A 490 2.08 -4.56 8.29
N LYS A 491 1.51 -3.46 8.76
CA LYS A 491 0.95 -3.38 10.12
C LYS A 491 -0.40 -4.08 10.21
N ILE A 492 -0.61 -4.85 11.27
CA ILE A 492 -1.89 -5.50 11.56
C ILE A 492 -2.80 -4.52 12.32
N LYS A 493 -4.02 -4.33 11.82
CA LYS A 493 -5.10 -3.60 12.48
C LYS A 493 -5.78 -4.44 13.56
N GLY A 494 -5.96 -5.72 13.27
CA GLY A 494 -6.43 -6.73 14.21
C GLY A 494 -6.59 -8.10 13.55
N ILE A 495 -6.98 -9.08 14.35
CA ILE A 495 -7.14 -10.48 13.95
C ILE A 495 -8.53 -10.94 14.38
N THR A 496 -9.27 -11.58 13.48
CA THR A 496 -10.52 -12.27 13.80
C THR A 496 -10.27 -13.78 13.80
N GLU A 497 -10.27 -14.37 14.99
CA GLU A 497 -10.06 -15.81 15.17
C GLU A 497 -11.25 -16.63 14.66
N GLY A 498 -10.96 -17.88 14.30
CA GLY A 498 -11.95 -18.83 13.81
C GLY A 498 -12.45 -19.76 14.92
N VAL A 499 -13.44 -20.58 14.58
CA VAL A 499 -13.90 -21.69 15.40
C VAL A 499 -14.09 -22.91 14.52
N PHE A 500 -13.64 -24.07 15.00
CA PHE A 500 -13.98 -25.36 14.42
C PHE A 500 -15.11 -26.01 15.24
N MET A 501 -16.09 -26.60 14.55
CA MET A 501 -17.11 -27.44 15.18
C MET A 501 -17.21 -28.82 14.54
N VAL A 502 -17.30 -29.85 15.37
CA VAL A 502 -17.57 -31.22 14.94
C VAL A 502 -19.04 -31.35 14.62
N LYS A 503 -19.36 -31.68 13.36
CA LYS A 503 -20.74 -31.91 12.93
C LYS A 503 -21.29 -33.20 13.52
N GLU A 504 -22.61 -33.24 13.68
CA GLU A 504 -23.31 -34.44 14.13
C GLU A 504 -23.09 -35.60 13.16
N LYS A 505 -22.36 -36.62 13.63
CA LYS A 505 -22.16 -37.86 12.90
C LYS A 505 -23.52 -38.56 12.81
N ILE A 506 -24.11 -38.58 11.63
CA ILE A 506 -25.27 -39.44 11.37
C ILE A 506 -24.72 -40.86 11.24
N LEU A 507 -24.67 -41.59 12.36
CA LEU A 507 -24.34 -43.02 12.37
C LEU A 507 -25.51 -43.81 11.79
N SER A 508 -25.54 -44.00 10.48
CA SER A 508 -26.37 -44.98 9.81
C SER A 508 -25.60 -45.58 8.64
N ASP A 509 -26.08 -46.69 8.07
CA ASP A 509 -25.51 -47.50 6.98
C ASP A 509 -25.30 -46.76 5.63
N TYR A 510 -25.10 -45.44 5.67
CA TYR A 510 -25.11 -44.51 4.54
C TYR A 510 -23.73 -43.93 4.23
N TYR A 511 -22.63 -44.33 4.89
CA TYR A 511 -21.30 -43.78 4.59
C TYR A 511 -20.36 -44.85 4.06
N ILE A 512 -19.72 -44.55 2.93
CA ILE A 512 -18.74 -45.41 2.26
C ILE A 512 -17.43 -44.64 2.11
N PHE A 513 -16.31 -45.25 2.49
CA PHE A 513 -15.00 -44.60 2.50
C PHE A 513 -14.15 -45.06 1.32
N VAL A 514 -13.42 -44.11 0.72
CA VAL A 514 -12.48 -44.35 -0.39
C VAL A 514 -11.11 -43.79 -0.04
N ASP A 515 -10.06 -44.59 -0.19
CA ASP A 515 -8.66 -44.18 -0.04
C ASP A 515 -7.77 -44.98 -1.01
N GLN A 516 -7.25 -44.30 -2.04
CA GLN A 516 -6.42 -44.91 -3.09
C GLN A 516 -5.15 -45.57 -2.55
N SER A 517 -4.66 -45.12 -1.40
CA SER A 517 -3.44 -45.67 -0.80
C SER A 517 -3.69 -47.01 -0.08
N TYR A 518 -4.95 -47.38 0.14
CA TYR A 518 -5.31 -48.60 0.83
C TYR A 518 -5.07 -49.83 -0.05
N SER A 519 -4.52 -50.89 0.55
CA SER A 519 -4.14 -52.14 -0.14
C SER A 519 -4.59 -53.40 0.61
N GLY A 520 -5.49 -53.24 1.59
CA GLY A 520 -6.03 -54.32 2.41
C GLY A 520 -7.31 -54.95 1.82
N GLU A 521 -8.07 -55.63 2.67
CA GLU A 521 -9.42 -56.10 2.31
C GLU A 521 -10.39 -54.92 2.30
N GLU A 522 -11.14 -54.74 1.22
CA GLU A 522 -11.96 -53.55 0.99
C GLU A 522 -13.43 -53.83 1.27
N LEU A 523 -13.99 -53.17 2.29
CA LEU A 523 -15.39 -53.32 2.70
C LEU A 523 -16.17 -51.99 2.61
N GLY A 524 -15.51 -50.91 2.19
CA GLY A 524 -16.09 -49.56 2.20
C GLY A 524 -16.28 -48.97 3.59
N THR A 525 -15.85 -49.67 4.64
CA THR A 525 -15.82 -49.15 6.01
C THR A 525 -14.59 -48.28 6.20
N TRP A 526 -14.58 -47.45 7.24
CA TRP A 526 -13.49 -46.50 7.44
C TRP A 526 -12.11 -47.17 7.61
N ASP A 527 -12.06 -48.35 8.23
CA ASP A 527 -10.84 -49.13 8.51
C ASP A 527 -10.44 -50.06 7.36
N LYS A 528 -11.36 -50.23 6.41
CA LYS A 528 -11.25 -51.06 5.21
C LYS A 528 -11.88 -50.32 4.03
N PRO A 529 -11.40 -49.11 3.68
CA PRO A 529 -11.99 -48.31 2.63
C PRO A 529 -11.83 -49.01 1.28
N PHE A 530 -12.67 -48.64 0.32
CA PHE A 530 -12.39 -48.99 -1.08
C PHE A 530 -11.18 -48.21 -1.58
N ASN A 531 -10.39 -48.80 -2.47
CA ASN A 531 -9.27 -48.07 -3.07
C ASN A 531 -9.69 -47.24 -4.29
N THR A 532 -10.85 -47.54 -4.88
CA THR A 532 -11.44 -46.74 -5.98
C THR A 532 -12.78 -46.11 -5.60
N ILE A 533 -13.09 -44.99 -6.26
CA ILE A 533 -14.40 -44.35 -6.19
C ILE A 533 -15.45 -45.24 -6.86
N SER A 534 -15.10 -45.97 -7.93
CA SER A 534 -16.01 -46.86 -8.64
C SER A 534 -16.48 -48.04 -7.79
N GLU A 535 -15.63 -48.65 -6.97
CA GLU A 535 -16.04 -49.72 -6.04
C GLU A 535 -17.00 -49.20 -4.97
N ALA A 536 -16.69 -48.03 -4.41
CA ALA A 536 -17.60 -47.35 -3.47
C ALA A 536 -18.94 -47.01 -4.12
N MET A 537 -18.92 -46.50 -5.35
CA MET A 537 -20.13 -46.24 -6.11
C MET A 537 -20.88 -47.54 -6.38
N GLY A 538 -20.19 -48.64 -6.65
CA GLY A 538 -20.78 -49.98 -6.79
C GLY A 538 -21.53 -50.44 -5.54
N ALA A 539 -20.95 -50.23 -4.36
CA ALA A 539 -21.54 -50.55 -3.07
C ALA A 539 -22.68 -49.59 -2.64
N ALA A 540 -22.65 -48.34 -3.11
CA ALA A 540 -23.59 -47.30 -2.70
C ALA A 540 -25.04 -47.56 -3.12
N SER A 541 -25.95 -47.21 -2.20
CA SER A 541 -27.39 -47.13 -2.36
C SER A 541 -27.88 -45.68 -2.24
N SER A 542 -29.11 -45.41 -2.68
CA SER A 542 -29.71 -44.08 -2.58
C SER A 542 -29.75 -43.58 -1.13
N GLY A 543 -29.22 -42.38 -0.89
CA GLY A 543 -29.06 -41.76 0.41
C GLY A 543 -27.61 -41.83 0.92
N ASP A 544 -26.77 -42.68 0.33
CA ASP A 544 -25.40 -42.87 0.79
C ASP A 544 -24.51 -41.67 0.44
N THR A 545 -23.50 -41.44 1.27
CA THR A 545 -22.43 -40.48 1.10
C THR A 545 -21.11 -41.23 0.97
N ILE A 546 -20.46 -41.07 -0.17
CA ILE A 546 -19.10 -41.56 -0.42
C ILE A 546 -18.12 -40.45 -0.03
N LEU A 547 -17.25 -40.74 0.93
CA LEU A 547 -16.19 -39.84 1.38
C LEU A 547 -14.85 -40.28 0.78
N VAL A 548 -14.22 -39.40 0.02
CA VAL A 548 -13.00 -39.70 -0.74
C VAL A 548 -11.79 -39.00 -0.12
N ALA A 549 -10.79 -39.80 0.24
CA ALA A 549 -9.51 -39.34 0.75
C ALA A 549 -8.76 -38.45 -0.28
N ALA A 550 -7.79 -37.68 0.19
CA ALA A 550 -6.88 -36.98 -0.72
C ALA A 550 -6.11 -38.00 -1.57
N GLY A 551 -6.00 -37.75 -2.87
CA GLY A 551 -5.46 -38.70 -3.84
C GLY A 551 -5.74 -38.31 -5.29
N ILE A 552 -5.17 -39.06 -6.23
CA ILE A 552 -5.36 -38.89 -7.67
C ILE A 552 -6.06 -40.12 -8.23
N TYR A 553 -7.36 -39.99 -8.41
CA TYR A 553 -8.24 -41.05 -8.88
C TYR A 553 -8.37 -40.98 -10.40
N SER A 554 -7.71 -41.90 -11.10
CA SER A 554 -7.74 -41.97 -12.57
C SER A 554 -8.79 -42.97 -13.05
N GLU A 555 -10.05 -42.58 -12.89
CA GLU A 555 -11.21 -43.40 -13.23
C GLU A 555 -12.40 -42.53 -13.64
N LYS A 556 -13.28 -43.08 -14.49
CA LYS A 556 -14.54 -42.42 -14.88
C LYS A 556 -15.59 -42.68 -13.81
N ILE A 557 -16.30 -41.63 -13.39
CA ILE A 557 -17.32 -41.74 -12.36
C ILE A 557 -18.71 -41.65 -13.00
N ARG A 558 -19.51 -42.71 -12.85
CA ARG A 558 -20.95 -42.67 -13.11
C ARG A 558 -21.70 -42.53 -11.79
N MET A 559 -22.38 -41.41 -11.60
CA MET A 559 -23.14 -41.12 -10.38
C MET A 559 -24.38 -42.00 -10.27
N LYS A 560 -24.77 -42.34 -9.03
CA LYS A 560 -26.00 -43.08 -8.72
C LYS A 560 -27.07 -42.18 -8.13
N ASP A 561 -28.33 -42.54 -8.35
CA ASP A 561 -29.47 -41.84 -7.75
C ASP A 561 -29.40 -41.86 -6.22
N GLY A 562 -29.65 -40.69 -5.62
CA GLY A 562 -29.58 -40.41 -4.19
C GLY A 562 -28.19 -40.37 -3.58
N VAL A 563 -27.11 -40.59 -4.34
CA VAL A 563 -25.75 -40.67 -3.78
C VAL A 563 -25.06 -39.31 -3.74
N THR A 564 -24.38 -39.05 -2.62
CA THR A 564 -23.54 -37.87 -2.41
C THR A 564 -22.07 -38.27 -2.49
N LEU A 565 -21.33 -37.76 -3.47
CA LEU A 565 -19.89 -37.98 -3.61
C LEU A 565 -19.14 -36.74 -3.12
N ARG A 566 -18.33 -36.92 -2.07
CA ARG A 566 -17.60 -35.83 -1.42
C ARG A 566 -16.11 -36.10 -1.36
N GLY A 567 -15.37 -35.26 -2.05
CA GLY A 567 -13.92 -35.22 -2.01
C GLY A 567 -13.47 -34.37 -0.83
N ASN A 568 -12.29 -34.67 -0.32
CA ASN A 568 -11.63 -33.90 0.72
C ASN A 568 -11.16 -32.53 0.23
N GLY A 569 -11.82 -31.85 -0.71
CA GLY A 569 -11.45 -30.52 -1.20
C GLY A 569 -10.67 -30.55 -2.52
N PRO A 570 -10.93 -29.57 -3.41
CA PRO A 570 -10.45 -29.62 -4.79
C PRO A 570 -8.92 -29.58 -4.91
N LEU A 571 -8.21 -28.98 -3.96
CA LEU A 571 -6.75 -28.87 -4.06
C LEU A 571 -6.01 -30.20 -3.80
N VAL A 572 -6.66 -31.21 -3.22
CA VAL A 572 -6.01 -32.47 -2.82
C VAL A 572 -6.73 -33.73 -3.26
N THR A 573 -7.99 -33.64 -3.69
CA THR A 573 -8.78 -34.77 -4.16
C THR A 573 -9.04 -34.60 -5.65
N LYS A 574 -8.30 -35.33 -6.47
CA LYS A 574 -8.30 -35.15 -7.92
C LYS A 574 -8.95 -36.34 -8.62
N ILE A 575 -9.88 -36.06 -9.53
CA ILE A 575 -10.29 -36.99 -10.57
C ILE A 575 -9.54 -36.56 -11.83
N GLU A 576 -8.54 -37.34 -12.24
CA GLU A 576 -7.60 -36.95 -13.29
C GLU A 576 -7.60 -37.98 -14.42
N LEU A 577 -7.99 -37.54 -15.62
CA LEU A 577 -8.16 -38.38 -16.81
C LEU A 577 -7.54 -37.74 -18.05
N GLU A 578 -7.05 -38.58 -18.96
CA GLU A 578 -6.69 -38.15 -20.33
C GLU A 578 -7.96 -38.09 -21.19
N ALA A 579 -8.12 -37.02 -21.96
CA ALA A 579 -9.29 -36.77 -22.81
C ALA A 579 -9.49 -37.87 -23.86
N GLU A 580 -8.41 -38.48 -24.34
CA GLU A 580 -8.40 -39.63 -25.25
C GLU A 580 -9.10 -40.86 -24.65
N GLU A 581 -8.97 -41.04 -23.33
CA GLU A 581 -9.50 -42.19 -22.59
C GLU A 581 -11.02 -42.09 -22.37
N LEU A 582 -11.61 -40.90 -22.57
CA LEU A 582 -13.05 -40.72 -22.46
C LEU A 582 -13.82 -41.49 -23.53
N GLY A 583 -13.26 -41.72 -24.72
CA GLY A 583 -13.84 -42.65 -25.71
C GLY A 583 -14.86 -42.05 -26.68
N GLY A 584 -14.95 -40.72 -26.78
CA GLY A 584 -15.69 -40.03 -27.85
C GLY A 584 -16.82 -39.11 -27.40
N LEU A 585 -17.66 -38.70 -28.36
CA LEU A 585 -18.78 -37.78 -28.14
C LEU A 585 -19.78 -38.33 -27.11
N GLY A 586 -20.03 -37.55 -26.06
CA GLY A 586 -20.99 -37.89 -24.99
C GLY A 586 -20.36 -38.52 -23.74
N GLU A 587 -19.04 -38.69 -23.68
CA GLU A 587 -18.37 -39.20 -22.48
C GLU A 587 -17.79 -38.05 -21.64
N ALA A 588 -17.68 -38.28 -20.32
CA ALA A 588 -17.18 -37.30 -19.35
C ALA A 588 -16.42 -37.96 -18.20
N ALA A 589 -15.62 -37.18 -17.48
CA ALA A 589 -14.95 -37.68 -16.26
C ALA A 589 -15.99 -38.03 -15.18
N VAL A 590 -17.02 -37.20 -15.04
CA VAL A 590 -18.16 -37.44 -14.15
C VAL A 590 -19.46 -37.37 -14.94
N ILE A 591 -20.28 -38.42 -14.85
CA ILE A 591 -21.53 -38.57 -15.60
C ILE A 591 -22.70 -38.68 -14.63
N PHE A 592 -23.69 -37.80 -14.82
CA PHE A 592 -25.03 -37.90 -14.28
C PHE A 592 -25.98 -38.23 -15.44
N GLU A 593 -26.58 -39.42 -15.43
CA GLU A 593 -27.44 -39.89 -16.52
C GLU A 593 -28.69 -40.55 -15.96
N ASP A 594 -29.86 -40.03 -16.33
CA ASP A 594 -31.17 -40.55 -15.92
C ASP A 594 -31.38 -40.66 -14.39
N ILE A 595 -30.80 -39.73 -13.60
CA ILE A 595 -30.87 -39.73 -12.13
C ILE A 595 -31.62 -38.52 -11.53
N PRO A 596 -32.67 -38.75 -10.71
CA PRO A 596 -33.45 -37.70 -10.03
C PRO A 596 -32.71 -36.83 -9.02
N SER A 597 -31.64 -37.33 -8.39
CA SER A 597 -30.88 -36.56 -7.40
C SER A 597 -29.49 -37.16 -7.19
N ALA A 598 -28.43 -36.36 -7.28
CA ALA A 598 -27.10 -36.74 -6.79
C ALA A 598 -26.24 -35.50 -6.54
N GLU A 599 -25.23 -35.61 -5.69
CA GLU A 599 -24.33 -34.51 -5.34
C GLU A 599 -22.88 -34.87 -5.63
N ILE A 600 -22.11 -33.93 -6.19
CA ILE A 600 -20.64 -33.98 -6.19
C ILE A 600 -20.06 -32.68 -5.62
N SER A 601 -19.15 -32.80 -4.66
CA SER A 601 -18.42 -31.65 -4.13
C SER A 601 -17.02 -31.97 -3.63
N GLY A 602 -16.15 -30.95 -3.62
CA GLY A 602 -14.81 -31.06 -3.04
C GLY A 602 -13.79 -31.78 -3.92
N PHE A 603 -13.93 -31.77 -5.25
CA PHE A 603 -12.98 -32.38 -6.18
C PHE A 603 -12.33 -31.36 -7.12
N GLU A 604 -11.07 -31.59 -7.47
CA GLU A 604 -10.53 -31.13 -8.74
C GLU A 604 -10.84 -32.18 -9.80
N ILE A 605 -11.45 -31.76 -10.91
CA ILE A 605 -11.72 -32.62 -12.05
C ILE A 605 -10.84 -32.10 -13.19
N HIS A 606 -9.76 -32.84 -13.47
CA HIS A 606 -8.73 -32.43 -14.40
C HIS A 606 -8.76 -33.31 -15.65
N LEU A 607 -9.04 -32.68 -16.79
CA LEU A 607 -8.94 -33.28 -18.11
C LEU A 607 -7.68 -32.79 -18.82
N LYS A 608 -6.81 -33.74 -19.19
CA LYS A 608 -5.53 -33.53 -19.90
C LYS A 608 -5.58 -34.12 -21.31
N GLY A 609 -4.58 -33.84 -22.14
CA GLY A 609 -4.40 -34.51 -23.45
C GLY A 609 -5.29 -34.01 -24.59
N GLU A 610 -5.36 -34.76 -25.69
CA GLU A 610 -6.18 -34.42 -26.86
C GLU A 610 -7.50 -35.22 -26.87
N GLY A 611 -8.60 -34.68 -27.40
CA GLY A 611 -9.83 -35.47 -27.49
C GLY A 611 -10.98 -34.79 -28.22
N PRO A 612 -11.89 -35.56 -28.85
CA PRO A 612 -13.04 -35.00 -29.54
C PRO A 612 -14.09 -34.54 -28.54
N MET A 613 -14.05 -33.25 -28.19
CA MET A 613 -15.01 -32.57 -27.31
C MET A 613 -15.15 -33.17 -25.90
N PRO A 614 -14.06 -33.27 -25.11
CA PRO A 614 -14.12 -33.84 -23.78
C PRO A 614 -14.90 -32.92 -22.83
N VAL A 615 -15.74 -33.50 -21.98
CA VAL A 615 -16.52 -32.79 -20.96
C VAL A 615 -16.10 -33.25 -19.56
N ALA A 616 -15.82 -32.33 -18.64
CA ALA A 616 -15.43 -32.72 -17.27
C ALA A 616 -16.62 -33.30 -16.50
N ILE A 617 -17.76 -32.60 -16.50
CA ILE A 617 -19.00 -33.09 -15.91
C ILE A 617 -20.14 -33.03 -16.92
N ARG A 618 -20.78 -34.17 -17.17
CA ARG A 618 -21.97 -34.26 -18.03
C ARG A 618 -23.20 -34.59 -17.20
N CYS A 619 -24.26 -33.83 -17.39
CA CYS A 619 -25.55 -34.00 -16.74
C CYS A 619 -26.64 -34.13 -17.80
N MET A 620 -27.26 -35.30 -17.92
CA MET A 620 -28.27 -35.61 -18.92
C MET A 620 -29.51 -36.22 -18.27
N ARG A 621 -30.69 -35.66 -18.56
CA ARG A 621 -31.99 -36.05 -17.95
C ARG A 621 -31.91 -36.20 -16.42
N SER A 622 -31.14 -35.34 -15.75
CA SER A 622 -30.78 -35.50 -14.34
C SER A 622 -30.89 -34.20 -13.53
N ASN A 623 -30.96 -34.32 -12.20
CA ASN A 623 -30.89 -33.19 -11.28
C ASN A 623 -29.66 -33.34 -10.37
N ALA A 624 -28.55 -32.76 -10.82
CA ALA A 624 -27.26 -32.83 -10.15
C ALA A 624 -27.03 -31.59 -9.27
N SER A 625 -26.53 -31.79 -8.06
CA SER A 625 -25.93 -30.72 -7.25
C SER A 625 -24.41 -30.76 -7.40
N ILE A 626 -23.86 -29.81 -8.16
CA ILE A 626 -22.42 -29.71 -8.43
C ILE A 626 -21.91 -28.49 -7.67
N ARG A 627 -21.12 -28.69 -6.61
CA ARG A 627 -20.69 -27.56 -5.78
C ARG A 627 -19.27 -27.66 -5.24
N ASN A 628 -18.60 -26.53 -5.03
CA ASN A 628 -17.27 -26.47 -4.39
C ASN A 628 -16.20 -27.33 -5.09
N ASN A 629 -16.25 -27.42 -6.43
CA ASN A 629 -15.27 -28.15 -7.24
C ASN A 629 -14.36 -27.19 -8.03
N ARG A 630 -13.16 -27.65 -8.38
CA ARG A 630 -12.27 -27.00 -9.35
C ARG A 630 -12.24 -27.82 -10.63
N ILE A 631 -12.64 -27.26 -11.75
CA ILE A 631 -12.64 -27.96 -13.04
C ILE A 631 -11.49 -27.40 -13.87
N VAL A 632 -10.54 -28.26 -14.25
CA VAL A 632 -9.33 -27.87 -14.97
C VAL A 632 -9.36 -28.50 -16.34
N LEU A 633 -9.32 -27.65 -17.36
CA LEU A 633 -9.35 -28.03 -18.76
C LEU A 633 -8.02 -27.62 -19.40
N SER A 634 -7.08 -28.57 -19.41
CA SER A 634 -5.79 -28.42 -20.09
C SER A 634 -5.73 -29.20 -21.40
N ALA A 635 -6.88 -29.72 -21.86
CA ALA A 635 -6.99 -30.41 -23.13
C ALA A 635 -6.93 -29.44 -24.33
N GLU A 636 -6.30 -29.86 -25.43
CA GLU A 636 -6.34 -29.10 -26.69
C GLU A 636 -7.64 -29.36 -27.46
N GLY A 637 -8.36 -28.30 -27.86
CA GLY A 637 -9.62 -28.38 -28.59
C GLY A 637 -10.83 -27.78 -27.84
N LEU A 638 -12.04 -28.02 -28.34
CA LEU A 638 -13.29 -27.58 -27.70
C LEU A 638 -13.60 -28.48 -26.49
N SER A 639 -13.17 -28.11 -25.29
CA SER A 639 -13.51 -28.86 -24.06
C SER A 639 -14.64 -28.18 -23.27
N GLY A 640 -15.58 -28.96 -22.76
CA GLY A 640 -16.67 -28.49 -21.90
C GLY A 640 -16.35 -28.63 -20.41
N GLY A 641 -16.61 -27.60 -19.61
CA GLY A 641 -16.49 -27.71 -18.15
C GLY A 641 -17.63 -28.54 -17.56
N ILE A 642 -18.83 -27.98 -17.62
CA ILE A 642 -20.06 -28.66 -17.22
C ILE A 642 -21.04 -28.57 -18.38
N SER A 643 -21.59 -29.71 -18.81
CA SER A 643 -22.64 -29.78 -19.82
C SER A 643 -23.94 -30.29 -19.21
N CYS A 644 -25.04 -29.57 -19.45
CA CYS A 644 -26.39 -29.95 -19.04
C CYS A 644 -27.24 -30.16 -20.30
N GLU A 645 -27.82 -31.35 -20.45
CA GLU A 645 -28.50 -31.82 -21.65
C GLU A 645 -29.88 -32.42 -21.32
N ASP A 646 -30.78 -32.46 -22.31
CA ASP A 646 -32.08 -33.14 -22.27
C ASP A 646 -32.91 -32.84 -21.00
N SER A 647 -33.31 -31.58 -20.79
CA SER A 647 -34.17 -31.17 -19.66
C SER A 647 -33.59 -31.43 -18.26
N SER A 648 -32.26 -31.41 -18.10
CA SER A 648 -31.60 -31.49 -16.80
C SER A 648 -31.83 -30.24 -15.93
N MET A 649 -31.98 -30.43 -14.61
CA MET A 649 -32.11 -29.35 -13.63
C MET A 649 -30.90 -29.32 -12.68
N ALA A 650 -29.70 -29.04 -13.18
CA ALA A 650 -28.52 -29.00 -12.32
C ALA A 650 -28.47 -27.71 -11.45
N THR A 651 -28.11 -27.85 -10.18
CA THR A 651 -27.68 -26.73 -9.32
C THR A 651 -26.16 -26.68 -9.33
N ILE A 652 -25.60 -25.57 -9.82
CA ILE A 652 -24.15 -25.34 -9.94
C ILE A 652 -23.77 -24.17 -9.03
N GLU A 653 -23.03 -24.42 -7.96
CA GLU A 653 -22.73 -23.43 -6.92
C GLU A 653 -21.26 -23.47 -6.50
N ASN A 654 -20.59 -22.31 -6.39
CA ASN A 654 -19.22 -22.22 -5.87
C ASN A 654 -18.20 -23.14 -6.57
N ASN A 655 -18.32 -23.35 -7.87
CA ASN A 655 -17.30 -24.08 -8.65
C ASN A 655 -16.38 -23.10 -9.37
N VAL A 656 -15.10 -23.43 -9.48
CA VAL A 656 -14.10 -22.66 -10.25
C VAL A 656 -13.77 -23.45 -11.51
N ILE A 657 -14.01 -22.88 -12.70
CA ILE A 657 -13.65 -23.50 -13.98
C ILE A 657 -12.44 -22.77 -14.56
N VAL A 658 -11.35 -23.50 -14.80
CA VAL A 658 -10.07 -22.98 -15.29
C VAL A 658 -9.75 -23.62 -16.63
N GLY A 659 -9.64 -22.80 -17.67
CA GLY A 659 -9.11 -23.20 -18.97
C GLY A 659 -7.64 -22.83 -19.09
N GLU A 660 -6.78 -23.81 -19.39
CA GLU A 660 -5.33 -23.58 -19.58
C GLU A 660 -4.96 -23.39 -21.07
N THR A 661 -5.94 -23.48 -21.98
CA THR A 661 -5.77 -23.28 -23.43
C THR A 661 -6.83 -22.30 -23.99
N PRO A 662 -6.56 -21.54 -25.06
CA PRO A 662 -7.47 -20.51 -25.58
C PRO A 662 -8.84 -21.00 -26.09
N ALA A 663 -9.04 -22.32 -26.20
CA ALA A 663 -10.25 -22.95 -26.73
C ALA A 663 -11.14 -23.61 -25.65
N SER A 664 -10.75 -23.57 -24.37
CA SER A 664 -11.32 -24.42 -23.32
C SER A 664 -12.42 -23.80 -22.44
N LEU A 665 -13.18 -22.82 -22.92
CA LEU A 665 -14.31 -22.27 -22.15
C LEU A 665 -15.67 -22.38 -22.87
N ALA A 666 -16.49 -23.33 -22.41
CA ALA A 666 -17.95 -23.27 -22.55
C ALA A 666 -18.65 -23.90 -21.33
N ILE A 667 -19.53 -23.12 -20.68
CA ILE A 667 -20.72 -23.65 -20.03
C ILE A 667 -21.73 -23.82 -21.18
N GLY A 668 -21.77 -25.00 -21.79
CA GLY A 668 -22.60 -25.28 -22.95
C GLY A 668 -23.86 -26.01 -22.55
N GLY A 669 -25.01 -25.32 -22.56
CA GLY A 669 -26.32 -25.96 -22.56
C GLY A 669 -26.75 -26.24 -24.00
N PHE A 670 -27.09 -27.48 -24.32
CA PHE A 670 -27.82 -27.80 -25.55
C PHE A 670 -29.17 -28.46 -25.21
N SER A 671 -30.21 -27.77 -25.73
CA SER A 671 -31.66 -27.99 -25.67
C SER A 671 -32.34 -27.94 -24.30
#